data_AF-S7MV84-F1
#
_entry.id   AF-S7MV84-F1
#
_cell.length_a   1.000
_cell.length_b   1.000
_cell.length_c   1.000
_cell.angle_alpha   90.00
_cell.angle_beta   90.00
_cell.angle_gamma   90.00
#
_symmetry.space_group_name_H-M   'P 1'
#
loop_
_entity.id
_entity.type
_entity.pdbx_description
1 polymer ?
#
loop_
_entity_poly.entity_id
_entity_poly.type
_entity_poly.pdbx_seq_one_letter_code
_entity_poly.pdbx_strand_id
1 'polypeptide(L)'
;MRHGGCSWRGDGCTDWGATRSCSQIGKTGAYLQFLSILSRMLIRLTEVDVYDEEEINVDLREESEWRYLQLSDPWPDLELFRKLPFDYTVHDPKYEDASLICSHHQGAKSEDRGPPRKPEDLFVRRQTARMRLSKYAAHNTYHHCEQCHQYMGFHPRYQLYESTLHAFAFSYSMLGEEIQLHFIIPKSKEHHFVFSQPGGQLESMRLPLVTDKLYESTLHAFAFSYSMLGEEIQLHFIIPKSKEHHFVFSQPGGQLESMRLPLVTDKSHEYIKSPTFTPTTGRHEHGLFNLYHAMDGASHLHVLVVKEYEMPVYKKYWPNHIMLVLPSSFNSAGVGAAHFLIKELSYHNLELERNRQEELGIKPQDIWPFIVISDDSCVMWNVVDVDGGGERSREFSWSERNVSLKHIMQHIEAAPNITHYALIGMRKWSSKAGGHAVREPFSRCHVHDFIVLNVDLTQNVQYNQNRFLCDDVDFNLRVHSAGLLLCRFNRFSVMKKQIAVGGHRSFHITAKYICAPDSKHPSLAAPAQLLLERFLQHHSHRFFPLSLRNHGHPVLLVDCYLNLGSQISVCYVSSRPHSLNVSCSDSTFSGLLLYLCDSFVGASFLKKFHFLKGATLCVICQDRNSLRQTVVRLELEDEWQFRLRDEFQTANAKEDRPLFFLTGRHI
;
A
#
# COMPACT_ATOMS: atom_id res chain seq x y z
N MET A 1 -7.05 -45.79 12.42
CA MET A 1 -8.25 -46.63 12.63
C MET A 1 -9.37 -45.80 13.25
N ARG A 2 -10.38 -45.44 12.46
CA ARG A 2 -11.82 -45.58 12.74
C ARG A 2 -12.56 -44.96 11.56
N HIS A 3 -12.93 -45.85 10.65
CA HIS A 3 -13.91 -45.60 9.60
C HIS A 3 -15.28 -45.39 10.24
N GLY A 4 -16.01 -44.37 9.78
CA GLY A 4 -17.46 -44.27 9.93
C GLY A 4 -18.09 -44.42 8.56
N GLY A 5 -18.44 -45.65 8.19
CA GLY A 5 -19.23 -45.95 7.00
C GLY A 5 -20.72 -45.87 7.33
N CYS A 6 -21.49 -45.27 6.42
CA CYS A 6 -22.90 -45.56 6.30
C CYS A 6 -23.12 -46.28 4.96
N SER A 7 -23.27 -47.60 5.07
CA SER A 7 -23.86 -48.46 4.06
C SER A 7 -25.38 -48.31 4.11
N TRP A 8 -26.01 -48.17 2.95
CA TRP A 8 -27.40 -48.60 2.76
C TRP A 8 -27.44 -49.54 1.55
N ARG A 9 -27.88 -50.78 1.83
CA ARG A 9 -28.05 -51.90 0.91
C ARG A 9 -29.08 -51.55 -0.17
N GLY A 10 -28.75 -51.87 -1.42
CA GLY A 10 -29.75 -52.15 -2.45
C GLY A 10 -29.95 -53.66 -2.49
N ASP A 11 -31.06 -54.13 -1.93
CA ASP A 11 -31.52 -55.51 -2.14
C ASP A 11 -31.93 -55.69 -3.60
N GLY A 12 -31.57 -56.85 -4.15
CA GLY A 12 -31.82 -57.20 -5.53
C GLY A 12 -33.29 -57.46 -5.85
N CYS A 13 -33.64 -57.22 -7.10
CA CYS A 13 -34.70 -57.97 -7.77
C CYS A 13 -34.37 -58.00 -9.27
N THR A 14 -33.67 -59.04 -9.68
CA THR A 14 -33.70 -59.53 -11.06
C THR A 14 -35.00 -60.30 -11.22
N ASP A 15 -35.97 -59.77 -11.96
CA ASP A 15 -36.81 -60.63 -12.79
C ASP A 15 -37.50 -59.86 -13.92
N TRP A 16 -37.79 -60.62 -14.96
CA TRP A 16 -38.22 -60.23 -16.30
C TRP A 16 -39.54 -59.45 -16.37
N GLY A 17 -39.65 -58.56 -17.38
CA GLY A 17 -40.95 -58.23 -17.98
C GLY A 17 -41.37 -56.75 -17.97
N ALA A 18 -41.31 -56.16 -19.16
CA ALA A 18 -42.22 -55.15 -19.70
C ALA A 18 -42.73 -53.95 -18.85
N THR A 19 -42.40 -52.77 -19.37
CA THR A 19 -43.22 -51.54 -19.48
C THR A 19 -43.50 -50.62 -18.27
N ARG A 20 -42.94 -49.41 -18.44
CA ARG A 20 -43.46 -48.06 -18.13
C ARG A 20 -43.21 -47.44 -16.75
N SER A 21 -42.63 -46.24 -16.86
CA SER A 21 -42.60 -45.10 -15.92
C SER A 21 -41.54 -45.08 -14.81
N CYS A 22 -40.28 -44.79 -15.18
CA CYS A 22 -39.37 -44.08 -14.28
C CYS A 22 -38.22 -43.42 -15.06
N SER A 23 -38.34 -42.14 -15.45
CA SER A 23 -37.21 -41.44 -16.10
C SER A 23 -37.20 -39.91 -15.96
N GLN A 24 -37.77 -39.35 -14.88
CA GLN A 24 -37.61 -37.91 -14.58
C GLN A 24 -37.00 -37.59 -13.21
N ILE A 25 -36.93 -38.53 -12.26
CA ILE A 25 -36.46 -38.23 -10.90
C ILE A 25 -34.92 -38.16 -10.79
N GLY A 26 -34.19 -38.96 -11.59
CA GLY A 26 -32.71 -38.99 -11.55
C GLY A 26 -32.00 -37.78 -12.18
N LYS A 27 -32.61 -37.12 -13.18
CA LYS A 27 -32.02 -35.97 -13.87
C LYS A 27 -32.11 -34.68 -13.04
N THR A 28 -33.20 -34.51 -12.29
CA THR A 28 -33.40 -33.37 -11.37
C THR A 28 -32.41 -33.43 -10.20
N GLY A 29 -32.14 -34.61 -9.65
CA GLY A 29 -31.15 -34.80 -8.60
C GLY A 29 -29.72 -34.47 -9.06
N ALA A 30 -29.32 -34.96 -10.23
CA ALA A 30 -28.02 -34.64 -10.83
C ALA A 30 -27.86 -33.15 -11.16
N TYR A 31 -28.93 -32.49 -11.65
CA TYR A 31 -28.93 -31.06 -11.93
C TYR A 31 -28.82 -30.21 -10.66
N LEU A 32 -29.55 -30.55 -9.59
CA LEU A 32 -29.45 -29.86 -8.30
C LEU A 32 -28.07 -30.08 -7.66
N GLN A 33 -27.48 -31.26 -7.82
CA GLN A 33 -26.13 -31.54 -7.36
C GLN A 33 -25.09 -30.74 -8.16
N PHE A 34 -25.23 -30.65 -9.49
CA PHE A 34 -24.39 -29.81 -10.34
C PHE A 34 -24.50 -28.33 -9.97
N LEU A 35 -25.72 -27.79 -9.78
CA LEU A 35 -25.93 -26.42 -9.32
C LEU A 35 -25.34 -26.17 -7.94
N SER A 36 -25.42 -27.14 -7.02
CA SER A 36 -24.80 -27.06 -5.70
C SER A 36 -23.27 -27.03 -5.79
N ILE A 37 -22.66 -27.85 -6.65
CA ILE A 37 -21.22 -27.85 -6.91
C ILE A 37 -20.79 -26.52 -7.55
N LEU A 38 -21.50 -26.07 -8.60
CA LEU A 38 -21.22 -24.82 -9.29
C LEU A 38 -21.38 -23.61 -8.36
N SER A 39 -22.42 -23.58 -7.53
CA SER A 39 -22.62 -22.56 -6.50
C SER A 39 -21.45 -22.54 -5.51
N ARG A 40 -21.01 -23.71 -5.01
CA ARG A 40 -19.84 -23.81 -4.13
C ARG A 40 -18.54 -23.37 -4.82
N MET A 41 -18.35 -23.70 -6.09
CA MET A 41 -17.19 -23.25 -6.88
C MET A 41 -17.20 -21.72 -7.06
N LEU A 42 -18.35 -21.13 -7.40
CA LEU A 42 -18.48 -19.68 -7.51
C LEU A 42 -18.23 -18.97 -6.18
N ILE A 43 -18.75 -19.50 -5.07
CA ILE A 43 -18.47 -18.97 -3.72
C ILE A 43 -16.96 -19.03 -3.43
N ARG A 44 -16.31 -20.17 -3.67
CA ARG A 44 -14.87 -20.37 -3.48
C ARG A 44 -14.02 -19.41 -4.32
N LEU A 45 -14.45 -19.11 -5.55
CA LEU A 45 -13.76 -18.14 -6.40
C LEU A 45 -13.86 -16.73 -5.82
N THR A 46 -14.97 -16.38 -5.18
CA THR A 46 -15.14 -15.09 -4.49
C THR A 46 -14.54 -15.03 -3.08
N GLU A 47 -13.85 -16.08 -2.62
CA GLU A 47 -13.14 -16.06 -1.35
C GLU A 47 -11.69 -15.63 -1.55
N VAL A 48 -11.22 -14.73 -0.69
CA VAL A 48 -9.82 -14.30 -0.64
C VAL A 48 -9.33 -14.43 0.79
N ASP A 49 -8.10 -14.91 0.94
CA ASP A 49 -7.44 -14.90 2.25
C ASP A 49 -6.89 -13.47 2.47
N VAL A 50 -7.37 -12.80 3.52
CA VAL A 50 -6.91 -11.47 3.94
C VAL A 50 -6.14 -11.58 5.25
N TYR A 51 -5.22 -10.67 5.50
CA TYR A 51 -4.58 -10.57 6.80
C TYR A 51 -5.60 -10.14 7.86
N ASP A 52 -5.64 -10.87 8.98
CA ASP A 52 -6.35 -10.51 10.20
C ASP A 52 -5.38 -9.71 11.08
N GLU A 53 -5.37 -8.40 10.90
CA GLU A 53 -4.32 -7.50 11.37
C GLU A 53 -4.72 -6.86 12.71
N GLU A 54 -4.69 -7.66 13.78
CA GLU A 54 -4.84 -7.15 15.15
C GLU A 54 -3.69 -6.18 15.48
N GLU A 55 -4.03 -5.01 16.04
CA GLU A 55 -3.02 -4.00 16.41
C GLU A 55 -2.07 -4.56 17.48
N ILE A 56 -0.77 -4.39 17.26
CA ILE A 56 0.27 -4.75 18.24
C ILE A 56 0.51 -3.59 19.22
N ASN A 57 1.15 -3.84 20.36
CA ASN A 57 1.57 -2.81 21.32
C ASN A 57 0.44 -1.94 21.90
N VAL A 58 -0.82 -2.39 21.83
CA VAL A 58 -1.98 -1.64 22.34
C VAL A 58 -1.86 -1.34 23.84
N ASP A 59 -1.24 -2.25 24.61
CA ASP A 59 -1.02 -2.11 26.05
C ASP A 59 0.09 -1.09 26.41
N LEU A 60 0.93 -0.73 25.43
CA LEU A 60 1.99 0.28 25.62
C LEU A 60 1.45 1.70 25.41
N ARG A 61 0.20 1.85 24.98
CA ARG A 61 -0.44 3.14 24.77
C ARG A 61 -0.58 3.84 26.12
N GLU A 62 0.18 4.90 26.32
CA GLU A 62 0.12 5.70 27.54
C GLU A 62 -1.31 6.24 27.77
N GLU A 63 -1.78 6.21 29.01
CA GLU A 63 -3.02 6.88 29.37
C GLU A 63 -2.81 8.39 29.28
N SER A 64 -3.03 8.95 28.09
CA SER A 64 -3.04 10.40 27.90
C SER A 64 -4.25 11.01 28.62
N GLU A 65 -4.03 12.11 29.33
CA GLU A 65 -5.12 12.91 29.93
C GLU A 65 -6.08 13.47 28.86
N TRP A 66 -5.57 13.66 27.64
CA TRP A 66 -6.35 14.11 26.48
C TRP A 66 -6.76 12.92 25.61
N ARG A 67 -8.06 12.64 25.59
CA ARG A 67 -8.72 11.68 24.70
C ARG A 67 -9.74 12.39 23.83
N TYR A 68 -9.90 11.97 22.57
CA TYR A 68 -10.95 12.52 21.70
C TYR A 68 -12.31 11.87 22.07
N LEU A 69 -13.04 12.51 22.98
CA LEU A 69 -14.25 11.93 23.61
C LEU A 69 -15.52 12.02 22.76
N GLN A 70 -15.57 12.84 21.71
CA GLN A 70 -16.76 12.97 20.85
C GLN A 70 -16.83 11.81 19.83
N LEU A 71 -17.27 10.66 20.31
CA LEU A 71 -17.26 9.36 19.61
C LEU A 71 -18.12 9.31 18.35
N SER A 72 -19.04 10.25 18.12
CA SER A 72 -19.95 10.32 16.96
C SER A 72 -19.50 11.28 15.86
N ASP A 73 -18.47 12.11 16.09
CA ASP A 73 -18.05 13.15 15.14
C ASP A 73 -17.63 12.55 13.78
N PRO A 74 -18.12 13.08 12.65
CA PRO A 74 -17.72 12.61 11.33
C PRO A 74 -16.30 13.04 10.96
N TRP A 75 -15.82 14.17 11.47
CA TRP A 75 -14.50 14.74 11.19
C TRP A 75 -13.87 15.31 12.47
N PRO A 76 -12.52 15.33 12.56
CA PRO A 76 -11.83 15.90 13.71
C PRO A 76 -11.96 17.44 13.73
N ASP A 77 -12.31 18.00 14.89
CA ASP A 77 -12.13 19.42 15.16
C ASP A 77 -10.63 19.78 15.15
N LEU A 78 -10.22 20.72 14.31
CA LEU A 78 -8.81 21.01 14.07
C LEU A 78 -8.07 21.49 15.33
N GLU A 79 -8.71 22.34 16.14
CA GLU A 79 -8.09 22.95 17.31
C GLU A 79 -7.94 21.96 18.47
N LEU A 80 -8.92 21.07 18.65
CA LEU A 80 -8.81 19.95 19.57
C LEU A 80 -7.79 18.93 19.07
N PHE A 81 -7.81 18.61 17.78
CA PHE A 81 -6.93 17.61 17.19
C PHE A 81 -5.45 18.01 17.28
N ARG A 82 -5.13 19.29 17.07
CA ARG A 82 -3.76 19.83 17.24
C ARG A 82 -3.16 19.59 18.63
N LYS A 83 -3.99 19.48 19.66
CA LYS A 83 -3.56 19.27 21.06
C LYS A 83 -3.36 17.79 21.41
N LEU A 84 -3.86 16.86 20.59
CA LEU A 84 -3.66 15.44 20.84
C LEU A 84 -2.16 15.10 20.77
N PRO A 85 -1.62 14.25 21.66
CA PRO A 85 -0.24 13.79 21.54
C PRO A 85 -0.09 12.88 20.33
N PHE A 86 1.10 12.88 19.73
CA PHE A 86 1.45 11.90 18.71
C PHE A 86 1.87 10.59 19.36
N ASP A 87 1.23 9.50 18.94
CA ASP A 87 1.58 8.15 19.35
C ASP A 87 2.75 7.65 18.49
N TYR A 88 3.95 7.62 19.09
CA TYR A 88 5.15 7.12 18.44
C TYR A 88 5.14 5.59 18.30
N THR A 89 4.26 4.88 19.03
CA THR A 89 4.20 3.43 19.01
C THR A 89 3.70 2.94 17.66
N VAL A 90 4.40 1.96 17.09
CA VAL A 90 3.97 1.31 15.85
C VAL A 90 3.00 0.18 16.20
N HIS A 91 1.74 0.35 15.80
CA HIS A 91 0.65 -0.59 16.07
C HIS A 91 0.37 -1.56 14.91
N ASP A 92 0.97 -1.36 13.74
CA ASP A 92 0.73 -2.23 12.60
C ASP A 92 1.50 -3.56 12.75
N PRO A 93 0.82 -4.72 12.72
CA PRO A 93 1.44 -6.03 12.92
C PRO A 93 2.48 -6.40 11.87
N LYS A 94 2.52 -5.72 10.70
CA LYS A 94 3.59 -5.94 9.72
C LYS A 94 4.97 -5.51 10.23
N TYR A 95 5.01 -4.72 11.31
CA TYR A 95 6.22 -4.26 11.99
C TYR A 95 6.44 -4.94 13.36
N GLU A 96 5.91 -6.15 13.58
CA GLU A 96 6.12 -6.90 14.85
C GLU A 96 7.62 -7.10 15.18
N ASP A 97 8.47 -7.20 14.16
CA ASP A 97 9.91 -7.34 14.28
C ASP A 97 10.67 -5.99 14.33
N ALA A 98 9.95 -4.86 14.37
CA ALA A 98 10.52 -3.53 14.43
C ALA A 98 10.94 -3.13 15.85
N SER A 99 11.96 -2.28 15.92
CA SER A 99 12.38 -1.62 17.16
C SER A 99 11.24 -0.82 17.79
N LEU A 100 11.12 -0.89 19.12
CA LEU A 100 10.17 -0.07 19.85
C LEU A 100 10.65 1.38 19.85
N ILE A 101 9.79 2.33 19.47
CA ILE A 101 10.11 3.76 19.48
C ILE A 101 9.65 4.35 20.82
N CYS A 102 10.58 4.91 21.58
CA CYS A 102 10.31 5.51 22.88
C CYS A 102 9.77 6.95 22.73
N SER A 103 8.63 7.24 23.37
CA SER A 103 7.94 8.54 23.33
C SER A 103 8.08 9.39 24.60
N HIS A 104 8.22 8.79 25.79
CA HIS A 104 8.53 9.40 27.08
C HIS A 104 8.67 8.27 28.14
N HIS A 105 9.11 8.55 29.38
CA HIS A 105 9.52 7.58 30.42
C HIS A 105 8.68 6.28 30.46
N GLN A 106 9.17 5.23 29.79
CA GLN A 106 8.66 3.89 30.05
C GLN A 106 9.29 3.36 31.34
N GLY A 107 8.55 3.50 32.43
CA GLY A 107 8.57 2.56 33.55
C GLY A 107 7.84 1.25 33.25
N ALA A 108 7.54 0.96 31.97
CA ALA A 108 6.89 -0.27 31.55
C ALA A 108 7.90 -1.43 31.56
N LYS A 109 7.87 -2.23 32.63
CA LYS A 109 8.45 -3.58 32.61
C LYS A 109 7.60 -4.44 31.66
N SER A 110 7.92 -4.42 30.36
CA SER A 110 7.42 -5.44 29.45
C SER A 110 8.13 -6.75 29.78
N GLU A 111 7.41 -7.71 30.36
CA GLU A 111 7.91 -9.07 30.53
C GLU A 111 8.17 -9.73 29.17
N ASP A 112 9.38 -10.27 29.05
CA ASP A 112 9.91 -11.23 28.08
C ASP A 112 9.11 -11.40 26.77
N ARG A 113 9.38 -10.54 25.78
CA ARG A 113 9.17 -10.93 24.37
C ARG A 113 10.02 -12.19 24.13
N GLY A 114 9.33 -13.30 23.85
CA GLY A 114 9.93 -14.62 23.65
C GLY A 114 11.06 -14.67 22.62
N PRO A 115 11.76 -15.82 22.49
CA PRO A 115 13.02 -15.92 21.74
C PRO A 115 12.87 -15.47 20.28
N PRO A 116 13.93 -14.87 19.70
CA PRO A 116 13.92 -14.41 18.31
C PRO A 116 13.60 -15.56 17.36
N ARG A 117 12.59 -15.35 16.51
CA ARG A 117 12.11 -16.34 15.54
C ARG A 117 12.91 -16.23 14.24
N LYS A 118 13.09 -17.36 13.53
CA LYS A 118 13.85 -17.39 12.28
C LYS A 118 13.11 -16.57 11.20
N PRO A 119 13.83 -15.92 10.25
CA PRO A 119 13.22 -15.08 9.21
C PRO A 119 12.16 -15.79 8.36
N GLU A 120 12.34 -17.10 8.13
CA GLU A 120 11.44 -17.94 7.34
C GLU A 120 10.09 -18.22 8.04
N ASP A 121 10.04 -18.12 9.38
CA ASP A 121 8.84 -18.43 10.17
C ASP A 121 7.86 -17.24 10.32
N LEU A 122 8.28 -16.01 10.00
CA LEU A 122 7.51 -14.79 10.29
C LEU A 122 6.40 -14.51 9.26
N PHE A 123 6.70 -14.65 7.97
CA PHE A 123 5.71 -14.45 6.90
C PHE A 123 4.66 -15.57 6.83
N VAL A 124 4.99 -16.74 7.38
CA VAL A 124 4.10 -17.92 7.44
C VAL A 124 3.11 -17.82 8.60
N ARG A 125 3.30 -16.87 9.55
CA ARG A 125 2.53 -16.82 10.81
C ARG A 125 1.60 -15.62 10.97
N ARG A 126 1.59 -14.64 10.07
CA ARG A 126 0.58 -13.55 10.10
C ARG A 126 -0.80 -14.20 9.93
N GLN A 127 -1.67 -14.00 10.92
CA GLN A 127 -3.01 -14.59 10.92
C GLN A 127 -3.77 -14.11 9.69
N THR A 128 -4.48 -15.04 9.04
CA THR A 128 -5.34 -14.72 7.92
C THR A 128 -6.74 -15.20 8.16
N ALA A 129 -7.70 -14.43 7.67
CA ALA A 129 -9.11 -14.77 7.65
C ALA A 129 -9.53 -14.97 6.20
N ARG A 130 -10.26 -16.05 5.95
CA ARG A 130 -10.88 -16.26 4.64
C ARG A 130 -12.15 -15.43 4.55
N MET A 131 -12.13 -14.43 3.69
CA MET A 131 -13.22 -13.47 3.54
C MET A 131 -13.86 -13.60 2.18
N ARG A 132 -15.19 -13.49 2.14
CA ARG A 132 -15.89 -13.33 0.87
C ARG A 132 -15.68 -11.90 0.37
N LEU A 133 -15.24 -11.76 -0.87
CA LEU A 133 -15.12 -10.47 -1.53
C LEU A 133 -16.46 -9.74 -1.46
N SER A 134 -16.39 -8.46 -1.11
CA SER A 134 -17.55 -7.59 -1.13
C SER A 134 -18.11 -7.46 -2.54
N LYS A 135 -19.34 -6.94 -2.68
CA LYS A 135 -19.88 -6.62 -4.01
C LYS A 135 -18.96 -5.67 -4.78
N TYR A 136 -18.20 -4.81 -4.12
CA TYR A 136 -17.27 -3.88 -4.77
C TYR A 136 -15.99 -4.57 -5.27
N ALA A 137 -15.58 -5.65 -4.61
CA ALA A 137 -14.34 -6.36 -4.92
C ALA A 137 -14.53 -7.62 -5.77
N ALA A 138 -15.69 -8.28 -5.66
CA ALA A 138 -15.98 -9.55 -6.32
C ALA A 138 -15.98 -9.47 -7.85
N HIS A 139 -16.22 -8.29 -8.43
CA HIS A 139 -16.22 -8.07 -9.88
C HIS A 139 -14.85 -8.35 -10.53
N ASN A 140 -13.76 -8.17 -9.77
CA ASN A 140 -12.39 -8.36 -10.26
C ASN A 140 -11.95 -9.83 -10.27
N THR A 141 -12.74 -10.74 -9.71
CA THR A 141 -12.43 -12.18 -9.60
C THR A 141 -12.37 -12.86 -10.98
N TYR A 142 -13.08 -12.31 -11.97
CA TYR A 142 -13.29 -12.96 -13.27
C TYR A 142 -12.77 -12.15 -14.46
N HIS A 143 -12.55 -10.84 -14.30
CA HIS A 143 -12.21 -9.95 -15.41
C HIS A 143 -11.22 -8.85 -15.00
N HIS A 144 -10.04 -8.84 -15.64
CA HIS A 144 -9.01 -7.82 -15.44
C HIS A 144 -9.17 -6.59 -16.38
N CYS A 145 -10.26 -6.51 -17.15
CA CYS A 145 -10.44 -5.51 -18.20
C CYS A 145 -11.73 -4.68 -18.01
N GLU A 146 -11.60 -3.34 -17.99
CA GLU A 146 -12.73 -2.38 -17.94
C GLU A 146 -13.70 -2.50 -19.13
N GLN A 147 -13.34 -3.20 -20.22
CA GLN A 147 -14.21 -3.35 -21.39
C GLN A 147 -15.02 -4.67 -21.39
N CYS A 148 -14.63 -5.66 -20.58
CA CYS A 148 -15.44 -6.87 -20.35
C CYS A 148 -16.75 -6.57 -19.60
N HIS A 149 -16.95 -5.33 -19.16
CA HIS A 149 -18.20 -4.79 -18.63
C HIS A 149 -19.40 -5.09 -19.54
N GLN A 150 -19.19 -5.17 -20.86
CA GLN A 150 -20.25 -5.43 -21.84
C GLN A 150 -20.79 -6.86 -21.84
N TYR A 151 -20.08 -7.81 -21.21
CA TYR A 151 -20.46 -9.23 -21.11
C TYR A 151 -21.23 -9.55 -19.82
N MET A 152 -21.26 -8.64 -18.84
CA MET A 152 -21.96 -8.82 -17.57
C MET A 152 -23.32 -8.11 -17.62
N GLY A 153 -24.40 -8.87 -17.43
CA GLY A 153 -25.78 -8.38 -17.43
C GLY A 153 -25.98 -7.21 -16.47
N PHE A 154 -26.69 -6.19 -16.93
CA PHE A 154 -27.00 -4.98 -16.17
C PHE A 154 -27.80 -5.30 -14.90
N HIS A 155 -27.66 -4.41 -13.92
CA HIS A 155 -28.39 -4.38 -12.65
C HIS A 155 -29.92 -4.49 -12.86
N PRO A 156 -30.66 -5.26 -12.04
CA PRO A 156 -32.10 -5.55 -12.23
C PRO A 156 -33.07 -4.39 -11.94
N ARG A 157 -32.63 -3.13 -12.00
CA ARG A 157 -33.51 -1.96 -11.73
C ARG A 157 -33.82 -1.04 -12.90
N TYR A 158 -33.30 -1.30 -14.11
CA TYR A 158 -33.75 -0.56 -15.28
C TYR A 158 -33.85 -1.48 -16.51
N GLN A 159 -35.05 -1.46 -17.11
CA GLN A 159 -35.51 -2.07 -18.37
C GLN A 159 -35.84 -3.58 -18.40
N LEU A 160 -37.12 -3.87 -18.70
CA LEU A 160 -37.53 -5.12 -19.32
C LEU A 160 -36.75 -5.31 -20.62
N TYR A 161 -36.00 -6.40 -20.72
CA TYR A 161 -35.28 -6.75 -21.93
C TYR A 161 -36.24 -7.23 -23.01
N GLU A 162 -36.46 -6.42 -24.05
CA GLU A 162 -36.97 -6.91 -25.32
C GLU A 162 -35.85 -7.65 -26.07
N SER A 163 -35.96 -8.97 -26.16
CA SER A 163 -35.08 -9.82 -26.96
C SER A 163 -35.88 -10.46 -28.09
N THR A 164 -35.24 -10.61 -29.24
CA THR A 164 -35.81 -11.12 -30.49
C THR A 164 -35.11 -12.43 -30.85
N LEU A 165 -35.89 -13.42 -31.29
CA LEU A 165 -35.38 -14.72 -31.75
C LEU A 165 -35.11 -14.64 -33.24
N HIS A 166 -33.86 -14.90 -33.66
CA HIS A 166 -33.44 -14.90 -35.05
C HIS A 166 -32.92 -16.29 -35.46
N ALA A 167 -33.33 -16.76 -36.63
CA ALA A 167 -32.77 -17.97 -37.22
C ALA A 167 -31.59 -17.64 -38.14
N PHE A 168 -30.56 -18.47 -38.11
CA PHE A 168 -29.39 -18.45 -38.99
C PHE A 168 -29.26 -19.84 -39.61
N ALA A 169 -29.42 -19.93 -40.93
CA ALA A 169 -29.31 -21.18 -41.67
C ALA A 169 -27.97 -21.23 -42.40
N PHE A 170 -27.26 -22.35 -42.33
CA PHE A 170 -26.10 -22.61 -43.16
C PHE A 170 -26.05 -24.06 -43.61
N SER A 171 -25.53 -24.28 -44.82
CA SER A 171 -25.35 -25.61 -45.40
C SER A 171 -23.97 -26.15 -45.00
N TYR A 172 -23.95 -27.32 -44.36
CA TYR A 172 -22.70 -28.01 -44.02
C TYR A 172 -22.52 -29.21 -44.95
N SER A 173 -21.49 -29.14 -45.80
CA SER A 173 -21.27 -30.07 -46.93
C SER A 173 -21.17 -31.55 -46.53
N MET A 174 -20.78 -31.86 -45.30
CA MET A 174 -20.65 -33.25 -44.81
C MET A 174 -21.96 -33.82 -44.25
N LEU A 175 -22.97 -32.99 -43.99
CA LEU A 175 -24.26 -33.41 -43.41
C LEU A 175 -25.40 -33.43 -44.44
N GLY A 176 -25.21 -32.84 -45.63
CA GLY A 176 -26.20 -32.89 -46.72
C GLY A 176 -27.51 -32.15 -46.46
N GLU A 177 -27.67 -31.52 -45.30
CA GLU A 177 -28.87 -30.79 -44.86
C GLU A 177 -28.51 -29.34 -44.44
N GLU A 178 -29.46 -28.43 -44.55
CA GLU A 178 -29.36 -27.09 -43.98
C GLU A 178 -29.52 -27.15 -42.46
N ILE A 179 -28.50 -26.66 -41.73
CA ILE A 179 -28.54 -26.56 -40.27
C ILE A 179 -29.07 -25.17 -39.92
N GLN A 180 -30.17 -25.12 -39.17
CA GLN A 180 -30.71 -23.88 -38.60
C GLN A 180 -30.33 -23.73 -37.13
N LEU A 181 -29.58 -22.67 -36.83
CA LEU A 181 -29.30 -22.22 -35.48
C LEU A 181 -30.25 -21.08 -35.11
N HIS A 182 -30.68 -21.05 -33.86
CA HIS A 182 -31.55 -20.00 -33.33
C HIS A 182 -30.79 -19.15 -32.31
N PHE A 183 -30.79 -17.84 -32.50
CA PHE A 183 -30.12 -16.85 -31.67
C PHE A 183 -31.16 -15.98 -30.97
N ILE A 184 -31.09 -15.90 -29.64
CA ILE A 184 -31.86 -14.91 -28.87
C ILE A 184 -30.97 -13.69 -28.70
N ILE A 185 -31.31 -12.59 -29.37
CA ILE A 185 -30.50 -11.38 -29.40
C ILE A 185 -31.26 -10.28 -28.65
N PRO A 186 -30.67 -9.67 -27.60
CA PRO A 186 -31.25 -8.49 -26.99
C PRO A 186 -31.27 -7.32 -27.97
N LYS A 187 -32.36 -6.52 -28.04
CA LYS A 187 -32.43 -5.36 -28.94
C LYS A 187 -31.25 -4.41 -28.81
N SER A 188 -30.75 -4.19 -27.59
CA SER A 188 -29.57 -3.36 -27.32
C SER A 188 -28.28 -3.86 -27.99
N LYS A 189 -28.25 -5.10 -28.48
CA LYS A 189 -27.08 -5.76 -29.06
C LYS A 189 -27.25 -6.08 -30.56
N GLU A 190 -28.41 -5.83 -31.16
CA GLU A 190 -28.67 -6.06 -32.58
C GLU A 190 -27.66 -5.33 -33.50
N HIS A 191 -27.10 -4.21 -33.06
CA HIS A 191 -26.08 -3.45 -33.81
C HIS A 191 -24.74 -4.20 -34.02
N HIS A 192 -24.50 -5.31 -33.31
CA HIS A 192 -23.35 -6.21 -33.57
C HIS A 192 -23.66 -7.28 -34.63
N PHE A 193 -24.88 -7.32 -35.15
CA PHE A 193 -25.34 -8.33 -36.09
C PHE A 193 -25.79 -7.65 -37.38
N VAL A 194 -25.84 -8.42 -38.46
CA VAL A 194 -26.38 -8.00 -39.76
C VAL A 194 -27.59 -8.86 -40.04
N PHE A 195 -28.71 -8.22 -40.37
CA PHE A 195 -29.98 -8.88 -40.63
C PHE A 195 -30.43 -8.61 -42.06
N SER A 196 -30.99 -9.63 -42.71
CA SER A 196 -31.52 -9.54 -44.06
C SER A 196 -32.79 -8.68 -44.11
N GLN A 197 -32.98 -7.94 -45.21
CA GLN A 197 -34.26 -7.33 -45.53
C GLN A 197 -34.83 -7.89 -46.84
N PRO A 198 -36.14 -8.18 -46.92
CA PRO A 198 -37.16 -8.10 -45.88
C PRO A 198 -37.31 -9.45 -45.16
N GLY A 199 -37.09 -9.52 -43.84
CA GLY A 199 -37.30 -10.77 -43.10
C GLY A 199 -36.61 -10.87 -41.74
N GLY A 200 -35.60 -10.05 -41.46
CA GLY A 200 -34.95 -10.02 -40.16
C GLY A 200 -34.20 -11.31 -39.80
N GLN A 201 -33.89 -12.16 -40.79
CA GLN A 201 -33.04 -13.33 -40.57
C GLN A 201 -31.61 -12.86 -40.30
N LEU A 202 -30.95 -13.53 -39.36
CA LEU A 202 -29.56 -13.21 -39.04
C LEU A 202 -28.69 -13.68 -40.21
N GLU A 203 -27.90 -12.78 -40.81
CA GLU A 203 -27.00 -13.08 -41.93
C GLU A 203 -25.55 -13.23 -41.51
N SER A 204 -25.11 -12.39 -40.57
CA SER A 204 -23.73 -12.44 -40.08
C SER A 204 -23.58 -11.69 -38.77
N MET A 205 -22.45 -11.93 -38.10
CA MET A 205 -21.99 -11.11 -36.98
C MET A 205 -20.98 -10.09 -37.50
N ARG A 206 -21.09 -8.85 -37.04
CA ARG A 206 -20.06 -7.83 -37.24
C ARG A 206 -18.88 -8.19 -36.37
N LEU A 207 -17.88 -8.84 -36.97
CA LEU A 207 -16.62 -9.11 -36.30
C LEU A 207 -15.82 -7.79 -36.21
N PRO A 208 -15.28 -7.43 -35.05
CA PRO A 208 -14.39 -6.29 -34.94
C PRO A 208 -13.16 -6.52 -35.84
N LEU A 209 -12.71 -5.46 -36.52
CA LEU A 209 -11.51 -5.53 -37.35
C LEU A 209 -10.31 -5.84 -36.46
N VAL A 210 -9.33 -6.61 -36.94
CA VAL A 210 -8.09 -6.90 -36.20
C VAL A 210 -7.33 -5.60 -35.82
N THR A 211 -7.64 -4.51 -36.52
CA THR A 211 -7.11 -3.15 -36.31
C THR A 211 -8.05 -2.22 -35.52
N ASP A 212 -9.19 -2.69 -35.01
CA ASP A 212 -10.05 -1.89 -34.13
C ASP A 212 -9.35 -1.65 -32.78
N LYS A 213 -8.54 -0.58 -32.71
CA LYS A 213 -8.29 0.38 -31.60
C LYS A 213 -8.36 -0.07 -30.13
N LEU A 214 -8.21 -1.35 -29.80
CA LEU A 214 -8.47 -1.86 -28.45
C LEU A 214 -7.31 -1.69 -27.46
N TYR A 215 -6.13 -1.23 -27.91
CA TYR A 215 -4.92 -1.09 -27.07
C TYR A 215 -4.04 0.10 -27.44
N GLU A 216 -4.58 1.15 -28.06
CA GLU A 216 -3.78 2.34 -28.36
C GLU A 216 -3.47 3.09 -27.05
N SER A 217 -2.26 2.86 -26.55
CA SER A 217 -1.62 3.63 -25.49
C SER A 217 -0.43 4.38 -26.07
N THR A 218 -0.24 5.60 -25.63
CA THR A 218 0.85 6.47 -26.06
C THR A 218 1.88 6.59 -24.95
N LEU A 219 3.15 6.61 -25.34
CA LEU A 219 4.27 6.84 -24.43
C LEU A 219 4.56 8.34 -24.39
N HIS A 220 4.53 8.92 -23.20
CA HIS A 220 4.84 10.32 -22.96
C HIS A 220 5.98 10.43 -21.96
N ALA A 221 6.99 11.23 -22.28
CA ALA A 221 8.03 11.60 -21.31
C ALA A 221 7.50 12.72 -20.40
N PHE A 222 7.86 12.64 -19.12
CA PHE A 222 7.65 13.69 -18.13
C PHE A 222 8.97 13.88 -17.40
N ALA A 223 9.55 15.07 -17.50
CA ALA A 223 10.85 15.37 -16.93
C ALA A 223 10.74 16.46 -15.88
N PHE A 224 11.47 16.31 -14.78
CA PHE A 224 11.62 17.37 -13.80
C PHE A 224 13.02 17.35 -13.20
N SER A 225 13.49 18.54 -12.83
CA SER A 225 14.77 18.68 -12.14
C SER A 225 14.57 18.56 -10.63
N TYR A 226 15.40 17.77 -9.97
CA TYR A 226 15.45 17.73 -8.51
C TYR A 226 16.89 17.95 -8.04
N SER A 227 17.12 19.07 -7.34
CA SER A 227 18.45 19.57 -7.00
C SER A 227 19.32 18.59 -6.22
N MET A 228 18.71 17.74 -5.37
CA MET A 228 19.44 16.75 -4.57
C MET A 228 19.86 15.49 -5.34
N LEU A 229 19.24 15.22 -6.50
CA LEU A 229 19.66 14.14 -7.40
C LEU A 229 20.69 14.61 -8.42
N GLY A 230 20.89 15.92 -8.56
CA GLY A 230 21.91 16.51 -9.44
C GLY A 230 21.66 16.32 -10.95
N GLU A 231 20.57 15.64 -11.32
CA GLU A 231 20.21 15.27 -12.68
C GLU A 231 18.71 15.50 -12.91
N GLU A 232 18.34 15.73 -14.18
CA GLU A 232 16.94 15.75 -14.62
C GLU A 232 16.38 14.33 -14.59
N ILE A 233 15.31 14.11 -13.81
CA ILE A 233 14.66 12.80 -13.75
C ILE A 233 13.68 12.73 -14.91
N GLN A 234 13.90 11.80 -15.82
CA GLN A 234 12.98 11.51 -16.92
C GLN A 234 12.13 10.29 -16.59
N LEU A 235 10.84 10.53 -16.33
CA LEU A 235 9.83 9.49 -16.15
C LEU A 235 9.05 9.27 -17.45
N HIS A 236 8.47 8.08 -17.60
CA HIS A 236 7.67 7.76 -18.77
C HIS A 236 6.26 7.33 -18.37
N PHE A 237 5.26 8.02 -18.90
CA PHE A 237 3.86 7.62 -18.78
C PHE A 237 3.44 6.80 -20.00
N ILE A 238 2.78 5.68 -19.75
CA ILE A 238 2.00 4.96 -20.74
C ILE A 238 0.53 5.28 -20.44
N ILE A 239 -0.10 6.06 -21.31
CA ILE A 239 -1.45 6.57 -21.12
C ILE A 239 -2.37 5.91 -22.16
N PRO A 240 -3.39 5.15 -21.72
CA PRO A 240 -4.45 4.69 -22.63
C PRO A 240 -5.24 5.89 -23.17
N LYS A 241 -5.60 5.89 -24.46
CA LYS A 241 -6.37 6.98 -25.08
C LYS A 241 -7.66 7.33 -24.33
N SER A 242 -8.32 6.33 -23.74
CA SER A 242 -9.54 6.54 -22.94
C SER A 242 -9.31 7.37 -21.66
N LYS A 243 -8.06 7.52 -21.21
CA LYS A 243 -7.68 8.20 -19.96
C LYS A 243 -6.89 9.49 -20.20
N GLU A 244 -6.63 9.88 -21.45
CA GLU A 244 -5.93 11.15 -21.80
C GLU A 244 -6.63 12.39 -21.26
N HIS A 245 -7.95 12.33 -21.05
CA HIS A 245 -8.72 13.42 -20.45
C HIS A 245 -8.33 13.76 -19.00
N HIS A 246 -7.50 12.95 -18.34
CA HIS A 246 -6.90 13.30 -17.04
C HIS A 246 -5.62 14.16 -17.16
N PHE A 247 -5.12 14.39 -18.38
CA PHE A 247 -3.82 15.01 -18.62
C PHE A 247 -3.91 16.20 -19.58
N VAL A 248 -2.98 17.14 -19.44
CA VAL A 248 -2.79 18.30 -20.32
C VAL A 248 -1.59 18.02 -21.22
N PHE A 249 -1.76 18.32 -22.52
CA PHE A 249 -0.73 18.10 -23.53
C PHE A 249 -0.46 19.39 -24.31
N SER A 250 0.81 19.66 -24.59
CA SER A 250 1.27 20.85 -25.30
C SER A 250 0.83 20.87 -26.77
N GLN A 251 0.65 22.08 -27.31
CA GLN A 251 0.42 22.28 -28.74
C GLN A 251 1.41 23.30 -29.34
N PRO A 252 2.00 23.02 -30.53
CA PRO A 252 2.00 21.74 -31.26
C PRO A 252 3.10 20.80 -30.72
N GLY A 253 2.76 19.55 -30.38
CA GLY A 253 3.79 18.58 -29.97
C GLY A 253 3.29 17.40 -29.14
N GLY A 254 2.15 17.54 -28.46
CA GLY A 254 1.58 16.46 -27.66
C GLY A 254 2.45 16.01 -26.49
N GLN A 255 3.38 16.86 -26.03
CA GLN A 255 4.19 16.56 -24.87
C GLN A 255 3.33 16.67 -23.62
N LEU A 256 3.53 15.78 -22.66
CA LEU A 256 2.76 15.79 -21.42
C LEU A 256 3.20 16.97 -20.56
N GLU A 257 2.28 17.89 -20.30
CA GLU A 257 2.55 19.09 -19.47
C GLU A 257 2.18 18.85 -18.01
N SER A 258 1.01 18.28 -17.73
CA SER A 258 0.55 18.03 -16.37
C SER A 258 -0.55 16.96 -16.30
N MET A 259 -0.74 16.38 -15.13
CA MET A 259 -1.98 15.74 -14.68
C MET A 259 -2.92 16.82 -14.15
N ARG A 260 -4.16 16.85 -14.65
CA ARG A 260 -5.18 17.81 -14.22
C ARG A 260 -5.51 17.62 -12.74
N LEU A 261 -5.51 18.71 -11.99
CA LEU A 261 -5.93 18.72 -10.59
C LEU A 261 -7.24 19.52 -10.42
N PRO A 262 -8.22 18.99 -9.66
CA PRO A 262 -9.48 19.68 -9.37
C PRO A 262 -9.29 20.82 -8.37
N LEU A 263 -10.36 21.54 -8.07
CA LEU A 263 -10.35 22.57 -7.03
C LEU A 263 -10.70 22.00 -5.65
N VAL A 264 -10.20 22.63 -4.60
CA VAL A 264 -10.55 22.33 -3.20
C VAL A 264 -12.04 22.49 -2.96
N THR A 265 -12.66 23.48 -3.61
CA THR A 265 -14.09 23.79 -3.49
C THR A 265 -15.00 22.83 -4.26
N ASP A 266 -14.44 21.93 -5.07
CA ASP A 266 -15.23 20.98 -5.85
C ASP A 266 -15.95 19.98 -4.93
N LYS A 267 -17.26 19.84 -5.14
CA LYS A 267 -18.17 18.99 -4.33
C LYS A 267 -18.90 17.90 -5.13
N SER A 268 -18.48 17.63 -6.36
CA SER A 268 -19.14 16.60 -7.18
C SER A 268 -18.98 15.22 -6.54
N HIS A 269 -20.06 14.44 -6.54
CA HIS A 269 -20.03 13.04 -6.12
C HIS A 269 -19.73 12.08 -7.29
N GLU A 270 -19.50 12.60 -8.50
CA GLU A 270 -19.25 11.81 -9.70
C GLU A 270 -17.77 11.46 -9.90
N TYR A 271 -16.85 12.14 -9.23
CA TYR A 271 -15.42 11.86 -9.28
C TYR A 271 -14.76 11.83 -7.90
N ILE A 272 -13.58 11.23 -7.85
CA ILE A 272 -12.64 11.27 -6.71
C ILE A 272 -11.57 12.31 -7.05
N LYS A 273 -11.31 13.26 -6.14
CA LYS A 273 -10.39 14.36 -6.40
C LYS A 273 -8.93 13.92 -6.40
N SER A 274 -8.58 13.03 -5.48
CA SER A 274 -7.20 12.64 -5.20
C SER A 274 -6.73 11.53 -6.13
N PRO A 275 -5.71 11.76 -6.98
CA PRO A 275 -5.12 10.72 -7.82
C PRO A 275 -4.55 9.59 -6.98
N THR A 276 -4.82 8.35 -7.35
CA THR A 276 -4.30 7.16 -6.67
C THR A 276 -3.07 6.63 -7.37
N PHE A 277 -1.97 6.50 -6.65
CA PHE A 277 -0.74 5.85 -7.07
C PHE A 277 -0.59 4.51 -6.36
N THR A 278 -0.29 3.46 -7.13
CA THR A 278 0.00 2.12 -6.60
C THR A 278 1.39 1.69 -7.03
N PRO A 279 2.40 1.74 -6.14
CA PRO A 279 3.72 1.23 -6.43
C PRO A 279 3.69 -0.29 -6.61
N THR A 280 4.35 -0.77 -7.67
CA THR A 280 4.35 -2.19 -7.99
C THR A 280 5.39 -2.96 -7.17
N THR A 281 5.02 -4.18 -6.78
CA THR A 281 5.94 -5.07 -6.06
C THR A 281 6.13 -6.42 -6.74
N GLY A 282 6.06 -6.46 -8.09
CA GLY A 282 6.16 -7.70 -8.85
C GLY A 282 4.93 -8.61 -8.76
N ARG A 283 3.80 -8.11 -8.26
CA ARG A 283 2.55 -8.86 -8.05
C ARG A 283 1.50 -8.58 -9.13
N HIS A 284 1.91 -8.52 -10.39
CA HIS A 284 1.04 -8.17 -11.52
C HIS A 284 -0.22 -9.05 -11.64
N GLU A 285 -0.13 -10.35 -11.32
CA GLU A 285 -1.26 -11.30 -11.37
C GLU A 285 -2.23 -11.18 -10.19
N HIS A 286 -1.69 -11.03 -8.99
CA HIS A 286 -2.45 -11.24 -7.75
C HIS A 286 -2.52 -10.01 -6.87
N GLY A 287 -1.64 -9.04 -7.07
CA GLY A 287 -1.50 -7.80 -6.32
C GLY A 287 -2.50 -6.78 -6.75
N LEU A 288 -2.68 -6.49 -8.02
CA LEU A 288 -3.50 -5.34 -8.38
C LEU A 288 -4.99 -5.61 -8.23
N PHE A 289 -5.71 -4.52 -8.02
CA PHE A 289 -7.13 -4.52 -7.79
C PHE A 289 -7.72 -3.34 -8.59
N ASN A 290 -8.64 -3.64 -9.51
CA ASN A 290 -9.27 -2.59 -10.33
C ASN A 290 -10.17 -1.74 -9.44
N LEU A 291 -9.82 -0.46 -9.30
CA LEU A 291 -10.52 0.47 -8.44
C LEU A 291 -11.88 0.88 -8.97
N TYR A 292 -12.21 0.65 -10.24
CA TYR A 292 -13.50 1.07 -10.82
C TYR A 292 -14.72 0.66 -9.99
N HIS A 293 -14.81 -0.62 -9.61
CA HIS A 293 -15.94 -1.11 -8.81
C HIS A 293 -15.84 -0.70 -7.33
N ALA A 294 -14.64 -0.53 -6.78
CA ALA A 294 -14.46 0.04 -5.46
C ALA A 294 -14.77 1.54 -5.41
N MET A 295 -14.67 2.24 -6.53
CA MET A 295 -15.08 3.62 -6.69
C MET A 295 -16.56 3.74 -7.09
N ASP A 296 -17.36 2.67 -7.06
CA ASP A 296 -18.77 2.68 -7.49
C ASP A 296 -18.99 3.34 -8.87
N GLY A 297 -18.04 3.14 -9.79
CA GLY A 297 -18.06 3.72 -11.13
C GLY A 297 -17.79 5.23 -11.19
N ALA A 298 -17.42 5.88 -10.08
CA ALA A 298 -16.99 7.27 -10.09
C ALA A 298 -15.72 7.44 -10.94
N SER A 299 -15.60 8.57 -11.64
CA SER A 299 -14.38 8.92 -12.37
C SER A 299 -13.23 9.10 -11.37
N HIS A 300 -12.09 8.48 -11.66
CA HIS A 300 -10.92 8.51 -10.78
C HIS A 300 -9.65 8.31 -11.61
N LEU A 301 -8.57 8.94 -11.16
CA LEU A 301 -7.25 8.76 -11.73
C LEU A 301 -6.49 7.70 -10.94
N HIS A 302 -6.13 6.58 -11.57
CA HIS A 302 -5.32 5.52 -10.98
C HIS A 302 -4.07 5.28 -11.84
N VAL A 303 -2.90 5.46 -11.22
CA VAL A 303 -1.59 5.33 -11.85
C VAL A 303 -0.82 4.19 -11.19
N LEU A 304 -0.41 3.20 -11.99
CA LEU A 304 0.48 2.14 -11.54
C LEU A 304 1.92 2.62 -11.67
N VAL A 305 2.70 2.54 -10.60
CA VAL A 305 4.10 3.01 -10.61
C VAL A 305 5.01 1.80 -10.73
N VAL A 306 5.46 1.56 -11.96
CA VAL A 306 6.04 0.30 -12.40
C VAL A 306 7.53 0.44 -12.59
N LYS A 307 8.31 -0.50 -12.06
CA LYS A 307 9.73 -0.60 -12.42
C LYS A 307 9.89 -0.96 -13.90
N GLU A 308 10.91 -0.43 -14.56
CA GLU A 308 11.11 -0.64 -16.00
C GLU A 308 11.11 -2.12 -16.40
N TYR A 309 11.80 -2.99 -15.64
CA TYR A 309 11.83 -4.42 -15.94
C TYR A 309 10.46 -5.12 -15.77
N GLU A 310 9.55 -4.55 -14.98
CA GLU A 310 8.19 -5.09 -14.76
C GLU A 310 7.20 -4.61 -15.82
N MET A 311 7.51 -3.52 -16.53
CA MET A 311 6.63 -2.86 -17.49
C MET A 311 6.02 -3.84 -18.53
N PRO A 312 6.77 -4.74 -19.20
CA PRO A 312 6.18 -5.62 -20.21
C PRO A 312 5.10 -6.54 -19.63
N VAL A 313 5.31 -7.01 -18.39
CA VAL A 313 4.37 -7.91 -17.72
C VAL A 313 3.15 -7.13 -17.24
N TYR A 314 3.33 -5.95 -16.64
CA TYR A 314 2.21 -5.11 -16.26
C TYR A 314 1.37 -4.67 -17.46
N LYS A 315 2.00 -4.31 -18.57
CA LYS A 315 1.30 -3.99 -19.83
C LYS A 315 0.46 -5.16 -20.34
N LYS A 316 0.90 -6.40 -20.14
CA LYS A 316 0.16 -7.61 -20.50
C LYS A 316 -1.07 -7.83 -19.61
N TYR A 317 -0.94 -7.69 -18.29
CA TYR A 317 -2.02 -8.00 -17.33
C TYR A 317 -2.99 -6.83 -17.12
N TRP A 318 -2.51 -5.59 -17.24
CA TRP A 318 -3.25 -4.36 -16.94
C TRP A 318 -3.16 -3.34 -18.11
N PRO A 319 -3.47 -3.74 -19.35
CA PRO A 319 -3.22 -2.93 -20.55
C PRO A 319 -4.00 -1.60 -20.61
N ASN A 320 -5.10 -1.49 -19.84
CA ASN A 320 -5.98 -0.33 -19.81
C ASN A 320 -5.72 0.60 -18.61
N HIS A 321 -4.66 0.36 -17.84
CA HIS A 321 -4.25 1.22 -16.73
C HIS A 321 -3.17 2.20 -17.18
N ILE A 322 -3.14 3.37 -16.55
CA ILE A 322 -2.03 4.30 -16.72
C ILE A 322 -0.83 3.74 -15.98
N MET A 323 0.34 3.73 -16.63
CA MET A 323 1.58 3.27 -16.02
C MET A 323 2.60 4.41 -15.99
N LEU A 324 3.11 4.72 -14.82
CA LEU A 324 4.32 5.52 -14.64
C LEU A 324 5.51 4.57 -14.53
N VAL A 325 6.34 4.54 -15.57
CA VAL A 325 7.53 3.70 -15.65
C VAL A 325 8.71 4.43 -15.03
N LEU A 326 9.27 3.84 -13.98
CA LEU A 326 10.45 4.35 -13.29
C LEU A 326 11.73 4.09 -14.12
N PRO A 327 12.74 4.96 -14.03
CA PRO A 327 14.01 4.76 -14.73
C PRO A 327 14.73 3.47 -14.31
N SER A 328 15.57 2.95 -15.20
CA SER A 328 16.32 1.71 -14.98
C SER A 328 17.17 1.71 -13.71
N SER A 329 17.67 2.88 -13.30
CA SER A 329 18.43 3.11 -12.06
C SER A 329 17.64 2.75 -10.79
N PHE A 330 16.32 2.72 -10.84
CA PHE A 330 15.44 2.37 -9.72
C PHE A 330 15.01 0.89 -9.71
N ASN A 331 15.45 0.08 -10.68
CA ASN A 331 15.06 -1.33 -10.77
C ASN A 331 15.47 -2.12 -9.51
N SER A 332 16.65 -1.84 -8.97
CA SER A 332 17.16 -2.45 -7.74
C SER A 332 16.69 -1.76 -6.46
N ALA A 333 16.04 -0.60 -6.54
CA ALA A 333 15.66 0.20 -5.38
C ALA A 333 14.47 -0.38 -4.60
N GLY A 334 14.34 0.01 -3.34
CA GLY A 334 13.24 -0.36 -2.46
C GLY A 334 11.95 0.44 -2.73
N VAL A 335 10.89 0.13 -1.98
CA VAL A 335 9.60 0.82 -2.08
C VAL A 335 9.70 2.31 -1.71
N GLY A 336 10.62 2.67 -0.81
CA GLY A 336 10.85 4.07 -0.42
C GLY A 336 11.26 4.95 -1.60
N ALA A 337 11.93 4.40 -2.62
CA ALA A 337 12.24 5.12 -3.84
C ALA A 337 11.01 5.39 -4.71
N ALA A 338 10.09 4.45 -4.80
CA ALA A 338 8.82 4.64 -5.51
C ALA A 338 7.97 5.70 -4.80
N HIS A 339 7.86 5.66 -3.47
CA HIS A 339 7.15 6.68 -2.69
C HIS A 339 7.78 8.06 -2.82
N PHE A 340 9.12 8.14 -2.80
CA PHE A 340 9.86 9.37 -3.07
C PHE A 340 9.51 9.95 -4.45
N LEU A 341 9.61 9.16 -5.52
CA LEU A 341 9.31 9.64 -6.88
C LEU A 341 7.84 10.01 -7.06
N ILE A 342 6.91 9.26 -6.49
CA ILE A 342 5.47 9.59 -6.50
C ILE A 342 5.23 10.97 -5.88
N LYS A 343 5.81 11.22 -4.70
CA LYS A 343 5.66 12.49 -4.00
C LYS A 343 6.27 13.65 -4.79
N GLU A 344 7.49 13.48 -5.30
CA GLU A 344 8.19 14.55 -6.04
C GLU A 344 7.53 14.88 -7.37
N LEU A 345 7.13 13.87 -8.14
CA LEU A 345 6.31 14.06 -9.33
C LEU A 345 5.04 14.84 -9.00
N SER A 346 4.33 14.43 -7.94
CA SER A 346 3.04 15.01 -7.58
C SER A 346 3.15 16.44 -7.07
N TYR A 347 4.23 16.77 -6.35
CA TYR A 347 4.52 18.14 -5.94
C TYR A 347 4.81 19.04 -7.15
N HIS A 348 5.67 18.59 -8.08
CA HIS A 348 5.91 19.36 -9.31
C HIS A 348 4.66 19.51 -10.17
N ASN A 349 3.84 18.46 -10.24
CA ASN A 349 2.56 18.53 -10.92
C ASN A 349 1.61 19.56 -10.29
N LEU A 350 1.59 19.68 -8.96
CA LEU A 350 0.81 20.70 -8.25
C LEU A 350 1.25 22.10 -8.66
N GLU A 351 2.56 22.37 -8.71
CA GLU A 351 3.09 23.67 -9.13
C GLU A 351 2.76 23.98 -10.59
N LEU A 352 2.84 22.99 -11.49
CA LEU A 352 2.44 23.15 -12.90
C LEU A 352 0.95 23.48 -13.04
N GLU A 353 0.08 22.79 -12.29
CA GLU A 353 -1.37 23.07 -12.32
C GLU A 353 -1.73 24.40 -11.65
N ARG A 354 -1.00 24.82 -10.61
CA ARG A 354 -1.14 26.16 -10.01
C ARG A 354 -0.86 27.24 -11.05
N ASN A 355 0.28 27.16 -11.74
CA ASN A 355 0.65 28.11 -12.78
C ASN A 355 -0.38 28.12 -13.94
N ARG A 356 -0.74 26.95 -14.45
CA ARG A 356 -1.69 26.82 -15.57
C ARG A 356 -3.08 27.36 -15.23
N GLN A 357 -3.56 27.12 -14.01
CA GLN A 357 -4.89 27.56 -13.59
C GLN A 357 -4.90 29.01 -13.07
N GLU A 358 -3.76 29.54 -12.63
CA GLU A 358 -3.60 30.96 -12.30
C GLU A 358 -3.83 31.85 -13.52
N GLU A 359 -3.39 31.43 -14.71
CA GLU A 359 -3.72 32.09 -15.99
C GLU A 359 -5.24 32.17 -16.26
N LEU A 360 -6.03 31.29 -15.64
CA LEU A 360 -7.50 31.26 -15.71
C LEU A 360 -8.17 32.04 -14.56
N GLY A 361 -7.39 32.72 -13.71
CA GLY A 361 -7.87 33.51 -12.56
C GLY A 361 -8.15 32.69 -11.29
N ILE A 362 -7.70 31.43 -11.23
CA ILE A 362 -7.84 30.55 -10.07
C ILE A 362 -6.67 30.78 -9.13
N LYS A 363 -6.91 30.89 -7.81
CA LYS A 363 -5.82 31.13 -6.87
C LYS A 363 -5.03 29.83 -6.63
N PRO A 364 -3.69 29.88 -6.51
CA PRO A 364 -2.87 28.68 -6.33
C PRO A 364 -3.25 27.79 -5.13
N GLN A 365 -3.75 28.39 -4.04
CA GLN A 365 -4.23 27.65 -2.85
C GLN A 365 -5.56 26.91 -3.06
N ASP A 366 -6.30 27.23 -4.11
CA ASP A 366 -7.59 26.60 -4.41
C ASP A 366 -7.41 25.31 -5.22
N ILE A 367 -6.19 24.98 -5.68
CA ILE A 367 -5.87 23.74 -6.38
C ILE A 367 -5.71 22.59 -5.38
N TRP A 368 -6.30 21.43 -5.69
CA TRP A 368 -6.30 20.25 -4.82
C TRP A 368 -4.89 19.65 -4.63
N PRO A 369 -4.35 19.61 -3.39
CA PRO A 369 -2.95 19.21 -3.15
C PRO A 369 -2.79 17.75 -2.70
N PHE A 370 -3.82 16.92 -2.78
CA PHE A 370 -3.79 15.56 -2.25
C PHE A 370 -3.62 14.49 -3.32
N ILE A 371 -2.79 13.50 -3.01
CA ILE A 371 -2.70 12.22 -3.71
C ILE A 371 -2.99 11.08 -2.74
N VAL A 372 -3.26 9.89 -3.27
CA VAL A 372 -3.36 8.65 -2.50
C VAL A 372 -2.20 7.75 -2.89
N ILE A 373 -1.45 7.24 -1.91
CA ILE A 373 -0.51 6.13 -2.10
C ILE A 373 -1.13 4.88 -1.50
N SER A 374 -1.40 3.88 -2.34
CA SER A 374 -2.03 2.62 -1.96
C SER A 374 -1.12 1.43 -2.25
N ASP A 375 -0.85 0.60 -1.25
CA ASP A 375 -0.22 -0.71 -1.39
C ASP A 375 -1.08 -1.59 -2.30
N ASP A 376 -0.42 -2.36 -3.17
CA ASP A 376 -1.10 -3.19 -4.16
C ASP A 376 -2.02 -4.24 -3.50
N SER A 377 -1.75 -4.70 -2.27
CA SER A 377 -2.59 -5.70 -1.63
C SER A 377 -3.88 -5.18 -0.96
N CYS A 378 -4.18 -3.89 -0.99
CA CYS A 378 -5.46 -3.37 -0.49
C CYS A 378 -6.63 -3.88 -1.35
N VAL A 379 -7.67 -4.47 -0.73
CA VAL A 379 -8.74 -5.16 -1.49
C VAL A 379 -10.17 -4.80 -1.05
N MET A 380 -10.40 -4.51 0.23
CA MET A 380 -11.73 -4.19 0.74
C MET A 380 -11.65 -3.16 1.85
N TRP A 381 -12.72 -2.40 2.02
CA TRP A 381 -12.79 -1.33 3.01
C TRP A 381 -14.07 -1.43 3.83
N ASN A 382 -13.95 -1.08 5.10
CA ASN A 382 -15.04 -1.15 6.04
C ASN A 382 -15.20 0.17 6.80
N VAL A 383 -16.42 0.40 7.28
CA VAL A 383 -16.75 1.46 8.23
C VAL A 383 -17.31 0.82 9.49
N VAL A 384 -16.96 1.39 10.64
CA VAL A 384 -17.60 1.09 11.91
C VAL A 384 -18.65 2.16 12.19
N ASP A 385 -19.91 1.75 12.23
CA ASP A 385 -21.03 2.59 12.64
C ASP A 385 -21.16 2.54 14.18
N VAL A 386 -21.49 3.71 14.77
CA VAL A 386 -21.65 3.88 16.22
C VAL A 386 -23.11 4.18 16.49
N ASP A 387 -23.85 3.18 16.98
CA ASP A 387 -25.23 3.35 17.38
C ASP A 387 -25.29 3.69 18.88
N GLY A 388 -25.71 4.93 19.17
CA GLY A 388 -26.01 5.38 20.52
C GLY A 388 -27.45 5.01 20.88
N GLY A 389 -27.65 4.01 21.73
CA GLY A 389 -28.96 3.77 22.35
C GLY A 389 -29.37 5.02 23.15
N GLY A 390 -30.46 5.67 22.75
CA GLY A 390 -30.86 7.01 23.23
C GLY A 390 -30.83 7.19 24.75
N GLU A 391 -30.48 8.40 25.20
CA GLU A 391 -30.38 9.06 26.54
C GLU A 391 -30.26 8.25 27.86
N ARG A 392 -30.47 6.94 27.91
CA ARG A 392 -30.47 6.11 29.12
C ARG A 392 -29.58 4.86 29.04
N SER A 393 -28.93 4.58 27.91
CA SER A 393 -27.91 3.51 27.82
C SER A 393 -26.52 4.08 27.63
N ARG A 394 -25.56 3.72 28.49
CA ARG A 394 -24.12 4.00 28.32
C ARG A 394 -23.42 2.96 27.43
N GLU A 395 -24.16 2.02 26.85
CA GLU A 395 -23.62 0.98 25.98
C GLU A 395 -23.75 1.41 24.51
N PHE A 396 -22.62 1.75 23.90
CA PHE A 396 -22.51 1.95 22.46
C PHE A 396 -22.46 0.58 21.76
N SER A 397 -23.34 0.36 20.78
CA SER A 397 -23.21 -0.80 19.88
C SER A 397 -22.41 -0.39 18.65
N TRP A 398 -21.36 -1.17 18.37
CA TRP A 398 -20.47 -0.97 17.24
C TRP A 398 -20.77 -2.04 16.20
N SER A 399 -21.10 -1.62 14.97
CA SER A 399 -21.26 -2.55 13.86
C SER A 399 -20.30 -2.19 12.74
N GLU A 400 -19.41 -3.11 12.38
CA GLU A 400 -18.56 -2.95 11.22
C GLU A 400 -19.26 -3.50 9.98
N ARG A 401 -19.30 -2.72 8.91
CA ARG A 401 -19.85 -3.13 7.61
C ARG A 401 -18.92 -2.75 6.48
N ASN A 402 -18.99 -3.53 5.40
CA ASN A 402 -18.22 -3.23 4.19
C ASN A 402 -18.82 -2.04 3.43
N VAL A 403 -17.95 -1.18 2.90
CA VAL A 403 -18.30 -0.01 2.10
C VAL A 403 -17.41 0.08 0.85
N SER A 404 -17.81 0.90 -0.12
CA SER A 404 -16.98 1.22 -1.27
C SER A 404 -15.84 2.15 -0.87
N LEU A 405 -14.74 2.08 -1.61
CA LEU A 405 -13.66 3.05 -1.46
C LEU A 405 -14.13 4.47 -1.81
N LYS A 406 -15.06 4.62 -2.77
CA LYS A 406 -15.70 5.91 -3.07
C LYS A 406 -16.26 6.56 -1.81
N HIS A 407 -17.01 5.81 -1.00
CA HIS A 407 -17.63 6.32 0.21
C HIS A 407 -16.59 6.91 1.18
N ILE A 408 -15.49 6.18 1.40
CA ILE A 408 -14.41 6.61 2.29
C ILE A 408 -13.68 7.81 1.71
N MET A 409 -13.31 7.76 0.43
CA MET A 409 -12.60 8.86 -0.24
C MET A 409 -13.43 10.15 -0.21
N GLN A 410 -14.72 10.09 -0.58
CA GLN A 410 -15.59 11.27 -0.54
C GLN A 410 -15.79 11.80 0.88
N HIS A 411 -15.83 10.92 1.89
CA HIS A 411 -15.87 11.34 3.30
C HIS A 411 -14.60 12.10 3.71
N ILE A 412 -13.42 11.56 3.37
CA ILE A 412 -12.13 12.20 3.69
C ILE A 412 -11.98 13.51 2.90
N GLU A 413 -12.26 13.51 1.60
CA GLU A 413 -12.12 14.67 0.70
C GLU A 413 -13.10 15.81 1.01
N ALA A 414 -14.18 15.52 1.75
CA ALA A 414 -15.14 16.49 2.25
C ALA A 414 -14.81 17.00 3.67
N ALA A 415 -13.71 16.52 4.29
CA ALA A 415 -13.36 16.92 5.63
C ALA A 415 -13.13 18.45 5.71
N PRO A 416 -13.72 19.13 6.71
CA PRO A 416 -13.45 20.53 6.93
C PRO A 416 -11.97 20.72 7.26
N ASN A 417 -11.38 21.79 6.73
CA ASN A 417 -9.96 22.11 6.93
C ASN A 417 -9.00 20.99 6.48
N ILE A 418 -9.40 20.12 5.55
CA ILE A 418 -8.58 18.98 5.10
C ILE A 418 -7.15 19.39 4.75
N THR A 419 -6.97 20.57 4.14
CA THR A 419 -5.67 21.14 3.73
C THR A 419 -4.69 21.42 4.88
N HIS A 420 -5.12 21.31 6.15
CA HIS A 420 -4.24 21.40 7.33
C HIS A 420 -3.64 20.06 7.76
N TYR A 421 -4.15 18.94 7.22
CA TYR A 421 -3.63 17.61 7.48
C TYR A 421 -2.58 17.27 6.41
N ALA A 422 -1.39 16.89 6.86
CA ALA A 422 -0.32 16.46 5.97
C ALA A 422 -0.53 15.02 5.51
N LEU A 423 -0.98 14.15 6.41
CA LEU A 423 -1.25 12.74 6.14
C LEU A 423 -2.59 12.34 6.73
N ILE A 424 -3.37 11.60 5.95
CA ILE A 424 -4.59 10.95 6.41
C ILE A 424 -4.51 9.45 6.09
N GLY A 425 -4.86 8.61 7.06
CA GLY A 425 -4.89 7.17 6.89
C GLY A 425 -6.06 6.52 7.63
N MET A 426 -6.06 5.19 7.64
CA MET A 426 -7.11 4.38 8.27
C MET A 426 -6.51 3.19 9.01
N ARG A 427 -7.31 2.52 9.84
CA ARG A 427 -6.86 1.33 10.58
C ARG A 427 -6.70 0.12 9.65
N LYS A 428 -6.08 -0.92 10.19
CA LYS A 428 -6.17 -2.25 9.61
C LYS A 428 -7.43 -2.96 10.08
N TRP A 429 -7.93 -3.84 9.23
CA TRP A 429 -9.05 -4.70 9.59
C TRP A 429 -8.58 -5.87 10.45
N SER A 430 -9.37 -6.21 11.47
CA SER A 430 -9.19 -7.44 12.26
C SER A 430 -10.54 -8.04 12.64
N SER A 431 -10.63 -9.37 12.64
CA SER A 431 -11.82 -10.10 13.09
C SER A 431 -12.07 -9.94 14.60
N LYS A 432 -11.02 -9.63 15.36
CA LYS A 432 -11.07 -9.40 16.81
C LYS A 432 -11.31 -7.94 17.17
N ALA A 433 -11.45 -7.07 16.17
CA ALA A 433 -11.83 -5.67 16.39
C ALA A 433 -13.32 -5.60 16.81
N GLY A 434 -13.65 -6.06 18.02
CA GLY A 434 -14.97 -5.90 18.62
C GLY A 434 -15.23 -4.44 19.04
N GLY A 435 -16.36 -4.18 19.70
CA GLY A 435 -16.76 -2.83 20.14
C GLY A 435 -15.77 -2.10 21.08
N HIS A 436 -14.71 -2.78 21.55
CA HIS A 436 -13.62 -2.17 22.34
C HIS A 436 -12.43 -1.67 21.50
N ALA A 437 -12.38 -1.99 20.19
CA ALA A 437 -11.22 -1.71 19.34
C ALA A 437 -11.18 -0.27 18.82
N VAL A 438 -12.33 0.38 18.65
CA VAL A 438 -12.41 1.82 18.31
C VAL A 438 -12.67 2.60 19.58
N ARG A 439 -11.61 2.86 20.35
CA ARG A 439 -11.71 3.68 21.58
C ARG A 439 -11.97 5.16 21.29
N GLU A 440 -11.54 5.64 20.13
CA GLU A 440 -11.61 7.03 19.70
C GLU A 440 -11.82 7.08 18.18
N PRO A 441 -12.54 8.09 17.63
CA PRO A 441 -12.80 8.18 16.19
C PRO A 441 -11.57 8.58 15.36
N PHE A 442 -10.62 9.28 15.98
CA PHE A 442 -9.40 9.78 15.34
C PHE A 442 -8.18 9.55 16.23
N SER A 443 -7.01 9.38 15.62
CA SER A 443 -5.73 9.32 16.35
C SER A 443 -4.62 10.04 15.60
N ARG A 444 -3.68 10.63 16.35
CA ARG A 444 -2.39 11.11 15.81
C ARG A 444 -1.37 10.00 15.99
N CYS A 445 -1.14 9.21 14.96
CA CYS A 445 -0.21 8.09 14.99
C CYS A 445 0.34 7.83 13.59
N HIS A 446 1.20 6.82 13.46
CA HIS A 446 1.67 6.36 12.17
C HIS A 446 0.51 5.87 11.28
N VAL A 447 0.59 6.21 10.00
CA VAL A 447 -0.33 5.76 8.94
C VAL A 447 0.44 4.99 7.87
N HIS A 448 -0.16 3.93 7.31
CA HIS A 448 0.53 3.01 6.41
C HIS A 448 -0.41 2.39 5.36
N ASP A 449 0.18 1.95 4.25
CA ASP A 449 -0.42 1.20 3.11
C ASP A 449 -1.57 1.87 2.34
N PHE A 450 -2.34 2.76 2.95
CA PHE A 450 -3.33 3.58 2.25
C PHE A 450 -3.27 4.98 2.85
N ILE A 451 -2.50 5.86 2.21
CA ILE A 451 -2.14 7.18 2.72
C ILE A 451 -2.67 8.23 1.76
N VAL A 452 -3.51 9.12 2.24
CA VAL A 452 -3.87 10.36 1.56
C VAL A 452 -2.85 11.42 1.98
N LEU A 453 -2.01 11.84 1.05
CA LEU A 453 -0.82 12.67 1.26
C LEU A 453 -1.04 14.06 0.68
N ASN A 454 -0.86 15.09 1.52
CA ASN A 454 -0.79 16.48 1.08
C ASN A 454 0.63 16.82 0.64
N VAL A 455 0.85 16.97 -0.66
CA VAL A 455 2.21 17.21 -1.20
C VAL A 455 2.68 18.65 -0.97
N ASP A 456 1.75 19.59 -0.78
CA ASP A 456 2.05 21.00 -0.53
C ASP A 456 2.65 21.22 0.87
N LEU A 457 1.97 20.68 1.90
CA LEU A 457 2.45 20.76 3.28
C LEU A 457 3.75 19.99 3.50
N THR A 458 3.98 18.92 2.73
CA THR A 458 5.14 18.03 2.88
C THR A 458 6.27 18.36 1.91
N GLN A 459 6.26 19.50 1.23
CA GLN A 459 7.30 19.89 0.27
C GLN A 459 8.74 19.80 0.85
N ASN A 460 8.92 20.12 2.12
CA ASN A 460 10.22 20.14 2.81
C ASN A 460 10.55 18.84 3.56
N VAL A 461 9.69 17.82 3.48
CA VAL A 461 9.87 16.53 4.14
C VAL A 461 9.79 15.42 3.10
N GLN A 462 10.86 14.66 2.93
CA GLN A 462 10.96 13.69 1.85
C GLN A 462 10.90 12.25 2.35
N TYR A 463 10.25 11.39 1.55
CA TYR A 463 10.46 9.95 1.65
C TYR A 463 11.93 9.64 1.39
N ASN A 464 12.46 8.66 2.09
CA ASN A 464 13.84 8.26 1.91
C ASN A 464 13.94 7.25 0.77
N GLN A 465 14.49 7.69 -0.36
CA GLN A 465 14.67 6.83 -1.53
C GLN A 465 15.51 5.57 -1.28
N ASN A 466 16.34 5.58 -0.23
CA ASN A 466 17.21 4.46 0.12
C ASN A 466 16.51 3.38 0.95
N ARG A 467 15.22 3.54 1.29
CA ARG A 467 14.50 2.60 2.16
C ARG A 467 13.91 1.42 1.41
N PHE A 468 14.18 0.22 1.94
CA PHE A 468 13.46 -0.99 1.54
C PHE A 468 12.33 -1.30 2.51
N LEU A 469 12.55 -1.11 3.81
CA LEU A 469 11.59 -1.42 4.87
C LEU A 469 11.35 -0.19 5.75
N CYS A 470 10.17 -0.14 6.37
CA CYS A 470 9.80 0.89 7.35
C CYS A 470 9.90 2.34 6.83
N ASP A 471 9.79 2.54 5.52
CA ASP A 471 9.82 3.85 4.87
C ASP A 471 8.66 4.75 5.33
N ASP A 472 7.46 4.19 5.50
CA ASP A 472 6.31 4.93 6.06
C ASP A 472 6.58 5.38 7.51
N VAL A 473 7.19 4.53 8.35
CA VAL A 473 7.50 4.89 9.75
C VAL A 473 8.52 6.02 9.82
N ASP A 474 9.60 5.91 9.04
CA ASP A 474 10.63 6.93 8.91
C ASP A 474 10.07 8.26 8.39
N PHE A 475 9.22 8.21 7.36
CA PHE A 475 8.55 9.40 6.83
C PHE A 475 7.57 10.03 7.83
N ASN A 476 6.74 9.23 8.50
CA ASN A 476 5.77 9.72 9.49
C ASN A 476 6.46 10.43 10.66
N LEU A 477 7.58 9.90 11.17
CA LEU A 477 8.37 10.54 12.23
C LEU A 477 8.92 11.90 11.80
N ARG A 478 9.42 12.00 10.55
CA ARG A 478 9.90 13.27 10.00
C ARG A 478 8.79 14.28 9.81
N VAL A 479 7.65 13.85 9.27
CA VAL A 479 6.47 14.70 9.08
C VAL A 479 5.98 15.22 10.43
N HIS A 480 5.89 14.35 11.44
CA HIS A 480 5.54 14.75 12.79
C HIS A 480 6.55 15.73 13.39
N SER A 481 7.84 15.45 13.26
CA SER A 481 8.92 16.30 13.77
C SER A 481 8.98 17.66 13.07
N ALA A 482 8.48 17.77 11.85
CA ALA A 482 8.29 19.04 11.14
C ALA A 482 7.06 19.84 11.62
N GLY A 483 6.33 19.36 12.63
CA GLY A 483 5.15 20.03 13.17
C GLY A 483 3.86 19.80 12.37
N LEU A 484 3.87 18.87 11.43
CA LEU A 484 2.73 18.60 10.56
C LEU A 484 1.75 17.60 11.20
N LEU A 485 0.48 17.66 10.76
CA LEU A 485 -0.61 16.86 11.34
C LEU A 485 -0.80 15.55 10.57
N LEU A 486 -0.68 14.42 11.28
CA LEU A 486 -1.03 13.08 10.81
C LEU A 486 -2.35 12.66 11.47
N CYS A 487 -3.34 12.26 10.67
CA CYS A 487 -4.64 11.86 11.16
C CYS A 487 -5.05 10.47 10.67
N ARG A 488 -5.19 9.53 11.60
CA ARG A 488 -5.80 8.23 11.33
C ARG A 488 -7.29 8.28 11.65
N PHE A 489 -8.14 8.00 10.66
CA PHE A 489 -9.57 7.79 10.84
C PHE A 489 -9.78 6.37 11.36
N ASN A 490 -10.14 6.25 12.64
CA ASN A 490 -10.32 4.94 13.26
C ASN A 490 -11.67 4.31 12.93
N ARG A 491 -12.64 5.04 12.39
CA ARG A 491 -13.88 4.38 11.90
C ARG A 491 -13.68 3.62 10.61
N PHE A 492 -12.64 3.94 9.84
CA PHE A 492 -12.34 3.23 8.60
C PHE A 492 -11.28 2.17 8.84
N SER A 493 -11.42 1.05 8.14
CA SER A 493 -10.42 -0.01 8.11
C SER A 493 -10.24 -0.52 6.69
N VAL A 494 -9.00 -0.92 6.37
CA VAL A 494 -8.66 -1.57 5.10
C VAL A 494 -8.27 -3.03 5.35
N MET A 495 -8.78 -3.91 4.49
CA MET A 495 -8.36 -5.32 4.41
C MET A 495 -7.29 -5.47 3.33
N LYS A 496 -6.21 -6.18 3.68
CA LYS A 496 -5.12 -6.52 2.76
C LYS A 496 -5.15 -8.00 2.42
N LYS A 497 -5.12 -8.33 1.12
CA LYS A 497 -5.03 -9.73 0.69
C LYS A 497 -3.66 -10.33 1.00
N GLN A 498 -3.64 -11.60 1.39
CA GLN A 498 -2.43 -12.37 1.53
C GLN A 498 -1.94 -12.77 0.14
N ILE A 499 -0.72 -12.35 -0.21
CA ILE A 499 -0.09 -12.70 -1.49
C ILE A 499 1.19 -13.47 -1.21
N ALA A 500 1.32 -14.64 -1.84
CA ALA A 500 2.46 -15.53 -1.64
C ALA A 500 3.73 -15.04 -2.36
N VAL A 501 3.56 -14.32 -3.47
CA VAL A 501 4.63 -13.90 -4.39
C VAL A 501 4.88 -12.39 -4.35
N GLY A 502 6.03 -11.95 -4.87
CA GLY A 502 6.41 -10.54 -4.93
C GLY A 502 6.68 -9.89 -3.57
N GLY A 503 6.81 -8.56 -3.56
CA GLY A 503 7.28 -7.80 -2.41
C GLY A 503 8.76 -8.03 -2.11
N HIS A 504 9.18 -7.81 -0.86
CA HIS A 504 10.56 -8.01 -0.37
C HIS A 504 11.03 -9.48 -0.32
N ARG A 505 10.25 -10.42 -0.89
CA ARG A 505 10.50 -11.87 -0.83
C ARG A 505 11.50 -12.38 -1.88
N SER A 506 11.93 -11.52 -2.81
CA SER A 506 12.85 -11.90 -3.90
C SER A 506 14.29 -12.14 -3.42
N PHE A 507 14.70 -11.60 -2.27
CA PHE A 507 16.08 -11.70 -1.78
C PHE A 507 16.20 -12.73 -0.64
N HIS A 508 16.47 -13.99 -0.99
CA HIS A 508 16.83 -15.03 -0.02
C HIS A 508 18.30 -14.86 0.37
N ILE A 509 18.58 -14.19 1.49
CA ILE A 509 19.94 -13.92 1.96
C ILE A 509 20.27 -14.85 3.13
N THR A 510 21.09 -15.89 2.87
CA THR A 510 21.49 -16.91 3.85
C THR A 510 22.91 -16.69 4.42
N ALA A 511 23.51 -15.50 4.20
CA ALA A 511 24.93 -15.25 4.38
C ALA A 511 25.26 -13.99 5.22
N LYS A 512 26.56 -13.71 5.41
CA LYS A 512 27.08 -12.51 6.10
C LYS A 512 26.72 -11.23 5.33
N TYR A 513 25.84 -10.40 5.90
CA TYR A 513 25.39 -9.13 5.31
C TYR A 513 26.49 -8.07 5.16
N ILE A 514 27.49 -8.11 6.04
CA ILE A 514 28.61 -7.16 6.09
C ILE A 514 29.95 -7.90 6.08
N CYS A 515 30.99 -7.20 5.66
CA CYS A 515 32.36 -7.70 5.61
C CYS A 515 33.38 -6.60 5.96
N ALA A 516 34.64 -6.97 6.16
CA ALA A 516 35.70 -5.97 6.30
C ALA A 516 35.98 -5.30 4.93
N PRO A 517 36.33 -4.00 4.88
CA PRO A 517 36.53 -3.25 3.63
C PRO A 517 37.45 -3.93 2.61
N ASP A 518 38.51 -4.59 3.07
CA ASP A 518 39.53 -5.23 2.21
C ASP A 518 39.35 -6.76 2.05
N SER A 519 38.21 -7.30 2.49
CA SER A 519 37.98 -8.75 2.48
C SER A 519 37.56 -9.27 1.10
N LYS A 520 38.11 -10.43 0.70
CA LYS A 520 37.77 -11.13 -0.57
C LYS A 520 36.53 -12.03 -0.43
N HIS A 521 35.53 -11.63 0.35
CA HIS A 521 34.33 -12.45 0.54
C HIS A 521 33.44 -12.50 -0.72
N PRO A 522 32.71 -13.60 -0.95
CA PRO A 522 31.79 -13.69 -2.08
C PRO A 522 30.67 -12.65 -1.91
N SER A 523 30.48 -11.83 -2.94
CA SER A 523 29.47 -10.78 -2.96
C SER A 523 28.06 -11.35 -3.07
N LEU A 524 27.12 -10.76 -2.32
CA LEU A 524 25.71 -11.10 -2.37
C LEU A 524 25.02 -10.36 -3.51
N ALA A 525 24.15 -11.06 -4.25
CA ALA A 525 23.29 -10.48 -5.27
C ALA A 525 22.12 -9.72 -4.64
N ALA A 526 22.43 -8.68 -3.86
CA ALA A 526 21.46 -7.83 -3.18
C ALA A 526 22.02 -6.40 -3.06
N PRO A 527 21.15 -5.37 -3.12
CA PRO A 527 21.54 -3.97 -2.96
C PRO A 527 22.15 -3.67 -1.58
N ALA A 528 23.10 -2.74 -1.52
CA ALA A 528 23.78 -2.34 -0.28
C ALA A 528 22.81 -1.90 0.82
N GLN A 529 21.81 -1.08 0.48
CA GLN A 529 20.81 -0.56 1.43
C GLN A 529 19.96 -1.69 2.03
N LEU A 530 19.56 -2.67 1.21
CA LEU A 530 18.80 -3.84 1.70
C LEU A 530 19.65 -4.69 2.64
N LEU A 531 20.92 -4.92 2.31
CA LEU A 531 21.86 -5.65 3.17
C LEU A 531 22.04 -4.95 4.51
N LEU A 532 22.15 -3.62 4.51
CA LEU A 532 22.22 -2.82 5.71
C LEU A 532 20.98 -2.99 6.59
N GLU A 533 19.78 -2.78 6.02
CA GLU A 533 18.55 -2.87 6.80
C GLU A 533 18.36 -4.26 7.40
N ARG A 534 18.65 -5.33 6.64
CA ARG A 534 18.63 -6.71 7.16
C ARG A 534 19.68 -6.97 8.22
N PHE A 535 20.88 -6.43 8.05
CA PHE A 535 21.94 -6.52 9.05
C PHE A 535 21.50 -5.88 10.37
N LEU A 536 21.01 -4.64 10.34
CA LEU A 536 20.57 -3.93 11.54
C LEU A 536 19.37 -4.64 12.18
N GLN A 537 18.39 -5.07 11.39
CA GLN A 537 17.22 -5.77 11.92
C GLN A 537 17.58 -7.06 12.67
N HIS A 538 18.55 -7.84 12.20
CA HIS A 538 18.86 -9.16 12.76
C HIS A 538 20.07 -9.20 13.70
N HIS A 539 21.01 -8.27 13.57
CA HIS A 539 22.30 -8.32 14.27
C HIS A 539 22.60 -7.12 15.18
N SER A 540 21.72 -6.12 15.26
CA SER A 540 21.96 -4.95 16.12
C SER A 540 22.13 -5.31 17.60
N HIS A 541 21.56 -6.41 18.10
CA HIS A 541 21.80 -6.88 19.48
C HIS A 541 23.28 -7.17 19.78
N ARG A 542 24.09 -7.49 18.76
CA ARG A 542 25.55 -7.66 18.89
C ARG A 542 26.29 -6.33 18.81
N PHE A 543 25.69 -5.37 18.11
CA PHE A 543 26.26 -4.04 17.86
C PHE A 543 26.01 -3.09 19.03
N PHE A 544 24.81 -3.13 19.59
CA PHE A 544 24.34 -2.33 20.71
C PHE A 544 24.00 -3.24 21.91
N PRO A 545 25.01 -3.88 22.54
CA PRO A 545 24.78 -4.86 23.60
C PRO A 545 24.13 -4.26 24.85
N LEU A 546 24.38 -2.98 25.14
CA LEU A 546 23.79 -2.28 26.30
C LEU A 546 22.28 -1.99 26.13
N SER A 547 21.78 -2.02 24.90
CA SER A 547 20.38 -1.76 24.54
C SER A 547 19.52 -3.02 24.48
N LEU A 548 20.14 -4.20 24.57
CA LEU A 548 19.46 -5.48 24.43
C LEU A 548 18.43 -5.66 25.56
N ARG A 549 17.13 -5.64 25.21
CA ARG A 549 16.01 -5.75 26.16
C ARG A 549 16.07 -4.70 27.27
N ASN A 550 16.67 -3.54 26.99
CA ASN A 550 16.85 -2.45 27.95
C ASN A 550 16.10 -1.20 27.48
N HIS A 551 14.83 -1.10 27.87
CA HIS A 551 13.95 0.00 27.44
C HIS A 551 14.27 1.33 28.12
N GLY A 552 14.97 1.32 29.26
CA GLY A 552 15.36 2.54 29.98
C GLY A 552 16.50 3.33 29.32
N HIS A 553 17.26 2.68 28.44
CA HIS A 553 18.39 3.30 27.74
C HIS A 553 18.30 2.96 26.25
N PRO A 554 17.47 3.66 25.45
CA PRO A 554 17.34 3.38 24.03
C PRO A 554 18.59 3.76 23.22
N VAL A 555 18.65 3.32 21.96
CA VAL A 555 19.60 3.83 20.97
C VAL A 555 19.05 5.12 20.36
N LEU A 556 19.84 6.20 20.37
CA LEU A 556 19.48 7.46 19.73
C LEU A 556 19.64 7.36 18.21
N LEU A 557 18.57 7.61 17.47
CA LEU A 557 18.56 7.72 16.01
C LEU A 557 18.34 9.19 15.63
N VAL A 558 19.23 9.75 14.82
CA VAL A 558 19.16 11.16 14.39
C VAL A 558 18.69 11.26 12.93
N ASP A 559 17.63 12.02 12.69
CA ASP A 559 16.97 12.34 11.41
C ASP A 559 16.40 11.17 10.59
N CYS A 560 16.88 9.95 10.79
CA CYS A 560 16.43 8.77 10.05
C CYS A 560 16.13 7.59 10.98
N TYR A 561 14.93 7.05 10.86
CA TYR A 561 14.58 5.79 11.51
C TYR A 561 15.15 4.60 10.73
N LEU A 562 15.78 3.69 11.46
CA LEU A 562 16.29 2.42 10.98
C LEU A 562 15.89 1.34 11.97
N ASN A 563 15.34 0.24 11.47
CA ASN A 563 14.93 -0.87 12.31
C ASN A 563 16.16 -1.61 12.87
N LEU A 564 16.35 -1.57 14.19
CA LEU A 564 17.40 -2.30 14.92
C LEU A 564 16.91 -3.64 15.49
N GLY A 565 15.70 -4.06 15.12
CA GLY A 565 15.04 -5.28 15.58
C GLY A 565 14.24 -5.10 16.86
N SER A 566 13.30 -6.01 17.07
CA SER A 566 12.30 -5.98 18.17
C SER A 566 12.83 -6.09 19.59
N GLN A 567 14.13 -6.37 19.75
CA GLN A 567 14.81 -6.47 21.05
C GLN A 567 15.55 -5.18 21.45
N ILE A 568 15.59 -4.19 20.56
CA ILE A 568 16.23 -2.91 20.80
C ILE A 568 15.16 -1.82 20.75
N SER A 569 15.17 -0.98 21.78
CA SER A 569 14.41 0.26 21.85
C SER A 569 15.21 1.39 21.21
N VAL A 570 14.51 2.29 20.53
CA VAL A 570 15.11 3.42 19.84
C VAL A 570 14.41 4.72 20.23
N CYS A 571 15.15 5.82 20.22
CA CYS A 571 14.61 7.15 20.38
C CYS A 571 14.95 7.93 19.11
N TYR A 572 13.92 8.41 18.42
CA TYR A 572 14.08 9.20 17.21
C TYR A 572 14.08 10.69 17.54
N VAL A 573 15.05 11.42 16.98
CA VAL A 573 15.14 12.88 17.10
C VAL A 573 15.53 13.47 15.75
N SER A 574 14.88 14.56 15.35
CA SER A 574 15.34 15.37 14.21
C SER A 574 16.29 16.48 14.66
N SER A 575 17.37 16.67 13.89
CA SER A 575 18.35 17.74 14.08
C SER A 575 17.92 19.08 13.47
N ARG A 576 16.81 19.11 12.71
CA ARG A 576 16.36 20.31 12.02
C ARG A 576 15.94 21.42 12.99
N PRO A 577 16.12 22.70 12.62
CA PRO A 577 15.64 23.82 13.44
C PRO A 577 14.13 23.73 13.66
N HIS A 578 13.67 24.11 14.86
CA HIS A 578 12.26 24.13 15.25
C HIS A 578 11.53 22.77 15.21
N SER A 579 12.26 21.65 15.16
CA SER A 579 11.65 20.32 15.18
C SER A 579 10.93 20.02 16.50
N LEU A 580 9.77 19.38 16.38
CA LEU A 580 9.05 18.77 17.50
C LEU A 580 9.67 17.42 17.82
N ASN A 581 10.57 17.41 18.81
CA ASN A 581 11.20 16.19 19.29
C ASN A 581 10.58 15.74 20.62
N VAL A 582 10.63 14.44 20.87
CA VAL A 582 10.41 13.88 22.21
C VAL A 582 11.37 14.57 23.19
N SER A 583 10.90 14.97 24.37
CA SER A 583 11.81 15.54 25.37
C SER A 583 12.72 14.43 25.94
N CYS A 584 14.03 14.64 25.82
CA CYS A 584 15.07 13.70 26.22
C CYS A 584 16.01 14.27 27.30
N SER A 585 15.60 15.32 28.02
CA SER A 585 16.46 16.07 28.94
C SER A 585 17.15 15.21 30.00
N ASP A 586 16.45 14.18 30.49
CA ASP A 586 16.91 13.31 31.58
C ASP A 586 17.24 11.88 31.11
N SER A 587 17.28 11.66 29.80
CA SER A 587 17.51 10.35 29.20
C SER A 587 19.00 10.11 28.94
N THR A 588 19.49 8.96 29.40
CA THR A 588 20.83 8.46 29.03
C THR A 588 20.70 7.36 27.98
N PHE A 589 21.43 7.49 26.87
CA PHE A 589 21.37 6.57 25.73
C PHE A 589 22.43 5.48 25.81
N SER A 590 22.09 4.28 25.35
CA SER A 590 23.01 3.13 25.30
C SER A 590 23.73 3.00 23.95
N GLY A 591 23.36 3.84 22.97
CA GLY A 591 24.03 3.94 21.69
C GLY A 591 23.56 5.13 20.86
N LEU A 592 24.30 5.40 19.79
CA LEU A 592 24.03 6.45 18.80
C LEU A 592 24.15 5.85 17.41
N LEU A 593 23.17 6.10 16.54
CA LEU A 593 23.25 5.74 15.13
C LEU A 593 23.07 6.99 14.25
N LEU A 594 24.06 7.19 13.38
CA LEU A 594 24.16 8.28 12.44
C LEU A 594 24.17 7.71 11.02
N TYR A 595 23.09 7.90 10.27
CA TYR A 595 22.94 7.39 8.91
C TYR A 595 22.91 8.53 7.89
N LEU A 596 23.88 8.56 6.98
CA LEU A 596 23.99 9.54 5.89
C LEU A 596 23.66 10.97 6.37
N CYS A 597 24.29 11.38 7.48
CA CYS A 597 23.90 12.59 8.20
C CYS A 597 23.86 13.83 7.31
N ASP A 598 22.75 14.56 7.40
CA ASP A 598 22.62 15.88 6.82
C ASP A 598 23.60 16.87 7.48
N SER A 599 23.83 17.96 6.79
CA SER A 599 24.55 19.15 7.23
C SER A 599 24.01 19.75 8.53
N PHE A 600 22.70 19.60 8.82
CA PHE A 600 22.06 20.11 10.04
C PHE A 600 22.54 19.43 11.33
N VAL A 601 23.01 18.18 11.25
CA VAL A 601 23.59 17.49 12.42
C VAL A 601 24.93 18.14 12.73
N GLY A 602 25.07 18.80 13.88
CA GLY A 602 26.32 19.43 14.33
C GLY A 602 26.81 18.87 15.66
N ALA A 603 28.10 19.07 15.97
CA ALA A 603 28.69 18.65 17.24
C ALA A 603 27.93 19.21 18.46
N SER A 604 27.55 20.50 18.40
CA SER A 604 26.77 21.17 19.45
C SER A 604 25.37 20.59 19.64
N PHE A 605 24.78 19.99 18.61
CA PHE A 605 23.52 19.27 18.71
C PHE A 605 23.71 17.95 19.46
N LEU A 606 24.74 17.16 19.09
CA LEU A 606 25.01 15.87 19.74
C LEU A 606 25.43 16.00 21.20
N LYS A 607 26.15 17.08 21.56
CA LYS A 607 26.55 17.40 22.95
C LYS A 607 25.37 17.62 23.91
N LYS A 608 24.13 17.69 23.42
CA LYS A 608 22.91 17.79 24.25
C LYS A 608 22.47 16.45 24.84
N PHE A 609 22.99 15.33 24.33
CA PHE A 609 22.57 13.99 24.72
C PHE A 609 23.65 13.33 25.57
N HIS A 610 23.24 12.55 26.56
CA HIS A 610 24.13 11.84 27.47
C HIS A 610 24.18 10.35 27.12
N PHE A 611 25.36 9.75 27.15
CA PHE A 611 25.54 8.35 26.80
C PHE A 611 26.12 7.55 27.96
N LEU A 612 25.75 6.27 28.05
CA LEU A 612 26.36 5.35 28.99
C LEU A 612 27.82 5.12 28.63
N LYS A 613 28.68 4.97 29.63
CA LYS A 613 30.05 4.49 29.43
C LYS A 613 30.02 3.14 28.68
N GLY A 614 30.78 3.05 27.58
CA GLY A 614 30.79 1.88 26.71
C GLY A 614 29.62 1.76 25.73
N ALA A 615 28.74 2.77 25.65
CA ALA A 615 27.73 2.89 24.59
C ALA A 615 28.36 2.75 23.20
N THR A 616 27.61 2.22 22.24
CA THR A 616 28.10 2.05 20.86
C THR A 616 27.65 3.22 19.99
N LEU A 617 28.59 3.82 19.27
CA LEU A 617 28.32 4.70 18.14
C LEU A 617 28.40 3.90 16.83
N CYS A 618 27.46 4.15 15.91
CA CYS A 618 27.47 3.64 14.54
C CYS A 618 27.35 4.81 13.56
N VAL A 619 28.39 5.08 12.77
CA VAL A 619 28.35 6.07 11.69
C VAL A 619 28.29 5.34 10.35
N ILE A 620 27.34 5.71 9.50
CA ILE A 620 27.08 5.07 8.21
C ILE A 620 27.17 6.11 7.09
N CYS A 621 28.05 5.91 6.10
CA CYS A 621 28.23 6.81 4.96
C CYS A 621 28.37 6.07 3.63
N GLN A 622 28.29 6.80 2.52
CA GLN A 622 28.41 6.27 1.15
C GLN A 622 29.83 5.82 0.81
N ASP A 623 30.85 6.37 1.49
CA ASP A 623 32.25 6.06 1.26
C ASP A 623 33.10 6.35 2.51
N ARG A 624 34.36 5.90 2.49
CA ARG A 624 35.30 6.03 3.61
C ARG A 624 35.71 7.48 3.88
N ASN A 625 35.81 8.32 2.86
CA ASN A 625 36.18 9.72 3.03
C ASN A 625 35.05 10.46 3.75
N SER A 626 33.81 10.24 3.32
CA SER A 626 32.60 10.77 3.97
C SER A 626 32.47 10.32 5.43
N LEU A 627 32.82 9.06 5.76
CA LEU A 627 32.89 8.59 7.15
C LEU A 627 33.87 9.42 7.97
N ARG A 628 35.12 9.55 7.50
CA ARG A 628 36.18 10.29 8.24
C ARG A 628 35.85 11.77 8.38
N GLN A 629 35.34 12.40 7.32
CA GLN A 629 34.87 13.78 7.36
C GLN A 629 33.74 13.96 8.38
N THR A 630 32.80 13.02 8.47
CA THR A 630 31.70 13.08 9.44
C THR A 630 32.20 12.96 10.88
N VAL A 631 33.16 12.05 11.15
CA VAL A 631 33.78 11.90 12.48
C VAL A 631 34.43 13.21 12.94
N VAL A 632 35.22 13.84 12.06
CA VAL A 632 35.90 15.12 12.36
C VAL A 632 34.88 16.26 12.51
N ARG A 633 33.95 16.39 11.56
CA ARG A 633 32.93 17.46 11.54
C ARG A 633 32.05 17.47 12.79
N LEU A 634 31.80 16.30 13.35
CA LEU A 634 30.95 16.13 14.54
C LEU A 634 31.75 16.03 15.84
N GLU A 635 33.07 16.22 15.80
CA GLU A 635 33.95 16.17 16.99
C GLU A 635 33.79 14.84 17.77
N LEU A 636 33.57 13.73 17.07
CA LEU A 636 33.24 12.45 17.75
C LEU A 636 34.45 11.86 18.48
N GLU A 637 35.68 12.20 18.09
CA GLU A 637 36.89 11.69 18.74
C GLU A 637 37.09 12.21 20.17
N ASP A 638 36.40 13.29 20.55
CA ASP A 638 36.47 13.87 21.90
C ASP A 638 35.85 12.94 22.96
N GLU A 639 34.76 12.26 22.61
CA GLU A 639 33.93 11.46 23.54
C GLU A 639 33.88 9.96 23.16
N TRP A 640 34.33 9.60 21.95
CA TRP A 640 34.23 8.24 21.42
C TRP A 640 35.59 7.68 21.02
N GLN A 641 35.90 6.48 21.53
CA GLN A 641 37.08 5.72 21.15
C GLN A 641 36.81 4.86 19.90
N PHE A 642 37.56 5.10 18.82
CA PHE A 642 37.52 4.33 17.57
C PHE A 642 38.68 3.33 17.47
N ARG A 643 38.50 2.23 16.73
CA ARG A 643 39.57 1.29 16.38
C ARG A 643 39.51 0.95 14.89
N LEU A 644 40.67 0.69 14.28
CA LEU A 644 40.76 0.34 12.86
C LEU A 644 39.99 -0.95 12.49
N ARG A 645 39.87 -1.90 13.42
CA ARG A 645 39.14 -3.17 13.21
C ARG A 645 37.62 -3.04 13.28
N ASP A 646 37.14 -1.85 13.63
CA ASP A 646 35.73 -1.54 13.89
C ASP A 646 35.07 -0.83 12.69
N GLU A 647 35.71 -0.93 11.51
CA GLU A 647 35.20 -0.47 10.21
C GLU A 647 34.69 -1.66 9.37
N PHE A 648 33.51 -1.50 8.79
CA PHE A 648 32.83 -2.53 8.00
C PHE A 648 32.27 -1.94 6.70
N GLN A 649 31.91 -2.81 5.76
CA GLN A 649 31.13 -2.45 4.58
C GLN A 649 30.05 -3.50 4.28
N THR A 650 29.05 -3.13 3.48
CA THR A 650 28.04 -4.08 3.00
C THR A 650 28.64 -5.09 2.04
N ALA A 651 28.19 -6.34 2.10
CA ALA A 651 28.68 -7.43 1.26
C ALA A 651 27.92 -7.54 -0.08
N ASN A 652 27.60 -6.42 -0.73
CA ASN A 652 26.85 -6.36 -1.99
C ASN A 652 27.70 -6.77 -3.21
N ALA A 653 27.04 -6.95 -4.35
CA ALA A 653 27.66 -7.16 -5.66
C ALA A 653 28.61 -6.02 -6.01
N LYS A 654 29.72 -6.33 -6.69
CA LYS A 654 30.74 -5.34 -7.10
C LYS A 654 30.20 -4.22 -8.01
N GLU A 655 29.07 -4.47 -8.65
CA GLU A 655 28.38 -3.52 -9.53
C GLU A 655 27.65 -2.42 -8.74
N ASP A 656 27.34 -2.67 -7.46
CA ASP A 656 26.69 -1.72 -6.56
C ASP A 656 27.72 -1.07 -5.62
N ARG A 657 27.50 0.18 -5.23
CA ARG A 657 28.40 0.89 -4.31
C ARG A 657 28.12 0.44 -2.88
N PRO A 658 29.12 -0.08 -2.14
CA PRO A 658 28.90 -0.50 -0.77
C PRO A 658 28.66 0.70 0.15
N LEU A 659 27.92 0.47 1.23
CA LEU A 659 27.85 1.40 2.36
C LEU A 659 28.94 1.04 3.35
N PHE A 660 29.56 2.06 3.95
CA PHE A 660 30.62 1.90 4.93
C PHE A 660 30.12 2.29 6.32
N PHE A 661 30.60 1.56 7.33
CA PHE A 661 30.23 1.73 8.74
C PHE A 661 31.48 1.87 9.59
N LEU A 662 31.45 2.79 10.53
CA LEU A 662 32.46 2.89 11.58
C LEU A 662 31.80 2.84 12.95
N THR A 663 32.36 2.04 13.85
CA THR A 663 31.90 2.00 15.24
C THR A 663 32.89 2.57 16.22
N GLY A 664 32.35 3.20 17.27
CA GLY A 664 33.10 3.73 18.39
C GLY A 664 32.46 3.34 19.73
N ARG A 665 33.24 3.46 20.81
CA ARG A 665 32.79 3.24 22.19
C ARG A 665 32.88 4.52 22.99
N HIS A 666 31.82 4.89 23.69
CA HIS A 666 31.81 6.05 24.56
C HIS A 666 32.78 5.85 25.74
N ILE A 667 33.58 6.88 26.05
CA ILE A 667 34.65 6.86 27.07
C ILE A 667 34.07 6.86 28.50
#